data_AF-A0A6N2V620-F1
#
_entry.id   AF-A0A6N2V620-F1
#
_cell.length_a   1.000
_cell.length_b   1.000
_cell.length_c   1.000
_cell.angle_alpha   90.00
_cell.angle_beta   90.00
_cell.angle_gamma   90.00
#
_symmetry.space_group_name_H-M   'P 1'
#
loop_
_entity.id
_entity.type
_entity.pdbx_description
1 polymer ?
#
loop_
_entity_poly.entity_id
_entity_poly.type
_entity_poly.pdbx_seq_one_letter_code
_entity_poly.pdbx_strand_id
1 'polypeptide(L)'
;MKRKYVQAMMAGTAVMLSMAVPVTSVSAAVPEKEQTVYVNADQNGNTEKVLVSNWLKNTGKEDSITDKSSLSDIKNVKGEEEFTQNSDGTITWAAGGEDIYYQGSTSEELPVAVKMTYFLDGKEIQPSQLAGKSGKVKIRIDYENKSSQTVKVNGKEEQISTPFMMATGMILPTEKFSNVDVTNGKVISDGQNEIVMGIGFPGLSDSLKLSEIEGMEDTEIPDYVEITADVTDFSLALTATVATTGTLNELGMDDIDSLDDLKSSLDELTDASTALVEGSRELSDGIDQLNSSADEFVSGLNSADDGAGQLKAGIDMMNGQKGQLIDGVNQLAGGLQTLQGGSQTLKEGVSSYTEGANQLFAGVSQVDEGAKALKEGIDTMNEKKTELAQGVKDLGAGTENLSKGTEEFASNLKTYTAGAQNLSNGLKELYGKMEQSLQIFAKLPETMKTLQNNVGQLAAGAGELASGAAEVQKGAAAMQNQLESLKKGVETAKTTVGGAAALVDQIQYSDTQALSQDATAQAQKAAAGKLQQVNDQQKANVASALDAAGVSEEQKTAVLASLGEISTDVSDIQVTVSDDTAAHNAEVKAKLAGAQQGLEVISGELGKVQIDPSTLQPLTDGAAKAQAGAAQMQAELKKMGETMNGMGDIQTAVDAILKGVKDLKDGSEALCGNNEALNKGAENLNQGAKQLNEGVKALLKGTEALSDGIGQLAAGADSLTGGTAQLKAGGNALIANNFALNSGAGELADGSQALLAGGLQLQAGAGTLSDGISQLAAGAGSLKEGTGKLAAGGKTLKEGTTKLSDGGQELAEGMEKFDKEGIQELADVVNGDVQDVLDRLDAVVDADKSYTAFDGWDKDQDGSVKFLIETAGIE
;
A
#
# COMPACT_ATOMS: atom_id res chain seq x y z
N MET A 1 -24.51 39.18 -128.53
CA MET A 1 -25.37 39.87 -129.52
C MET A 1 -25.38 41.36 -129.20
N LYS A 2 -24.76 42.18 -130.08
CA LYS A 2 -25.34 43.35 -130.80
C LYS A 2 -25.59 44.58 -129.91
N ARG A 3 -24.68 45.60 -129.87
CA ARG A 3 -24.48 46.70 -130.86
C ARG A 3 -25.78 47.13 -131.54
N LYS A 4 -26.16 48.42 -131.44
CA LYS A 4 -26.42 49.31 -132.60
C LYS A 4 -26.89 50.73 -132.18
N TYR A 5 -26.12 51.74 -132.65
CA TYR A 5 -26.45 53.07 -133.22
C TYR A 5 -27.45 54.00 -132.49
N VAL A 6 -27.10 55.21 -132.05
CA VAL A 6 -26.66 56.44 -132.76
C VAL A 6 -27.74 57.00 -133.71
N GLN A 7 -28.40 58.10 -133.31
CA GLN A 7 -28.48 59.38 -134.04
C GLN A 7 -29.46 60.40 -133.41
N ALA A 8 -29.04 61.67 -133.44
CA ALA A 8 -29.83 62.89 -133.67
C ALA A 8 -30.80 63.36 -132.56
N MET A 9 -31.02 64.65 -132.29
CA MET A 9 -30.43 65.94 -132.69
C MET A 9 -31.22 67.00 -131.89
N MET A 10 -30.50 67.98 -131.33
CA MET A 10 -30.86 69.38 -131.05
C MET A 10 -32.26 69.85 -130.56
N ALA A 11 -32.14 70.91 -129.75
CA ALA A 11 -32.95 72.14 -129.68
C ALA A 11 -33.99 72.25 -128.55
N GLY A 12 -33.71 73.21 -127.65
CA GLY A 12 -34.60 73.60 -126.54
C GLY A 12 -33.99 74.68 -125.64
N THR A 13 -33.56 75.80 -126.22
CA THR A 13 -33.46 77.16 -125.64
C THR A 13 -34.62 77.48 -124.66
N ALA A 14 -34.59 78.34 -123.64
CA ALA A 14 -33.93 79.63 -123.41
C ALA A 14 -34.31 80.13 -121.98
N VAL A 15 -33.39 80.74 -121.21
CA VAL A 15 -33.28 82.19 -120.86
C VAL A 15 -34.10 82.68 -119.64
N MET A 16 -33.42 83.40 -118.72
CA MET A 16 -33.71 84.77 -118.17
C MET A 16 -32.99 84.95 -116.81
N LEU A 17 -31.83 85.62 -116.67
CA LEU A 17 -31.49 87.07 -116.66
C LEU A 17 -31.99 87.90 -115.45
N SER A 18 -31.04 88.48 -114.69
CA SER A 18 -30.91 89.92 -114.34
C SER A 18 -29.71 90.14 -113.39
N MET A 19 -28.51 90.53 -113.82
CA MET A 19 -27.99 91.88 -114.15
C MET A 19 -28.00 92.93 -113.01
N ALA A 20 -26.81 93.39 -112.61
CA ALA A 20 -26.37 94.79 -112.79
C ALA A 20 -24.85 94.91 -112.54
N VAL A 21 -24.10 95.40 -113.52
CA VAL A 21 -22.68 95.77 -113.44
C VAL A 21 -22.60 97.30 -113.60
N PRO A 22 -21.74 98.02 -112.85
CA PRO A 22 -21.51 99.45 -113.10
C PRO A 22 -20.80 99.69 -114.44
N VAL A 23 -21.23 100.74 -115.12
CA VAL A 23 -20.74 101.23 -116.42
C VAL A 23 -19.40 101.93 -116.26
N THR A 24 -18.38 101.49 -116.98
CA THR A 24 -17.23 102.33 -117.37
C THR A 24 -16.95 102.16 -118.86
N SER A 25 -16.63 103.29 -119.48
CA SER A 25 -16.23 103.56 -120.87
C SER A 25 -16.12 102.39 -121.85
N VAL A 26 -16.90 102.48 -122.95
CA VAL A 26 -16.61 101.81 -124.23
C VAL A 26 -15.24 102.32 -124.69
N SER A 27 -14.20 101.52 -124.42
CA SER A 27 -12.97 101.56 -125.19
C SER A 27 -13.35 101.31 -126.64
N ALA A 28 -12.82 102.10 -127.56
CA ALA A 28 -12.95 101.83 -128.99
C ALA A 28 -12.59 100.36 -129.20
N ALA A 29 -13.48 99.60 -129.84
CA ALA A 29 -13.22 98.21 -130.16
C ALA A 29 -12.00 98.20 -131.08
N VAL A 30 -10.88 97.71 -130.55
CA VAL A 30 -9.61 97.67 -131.25
C VAL A 30 -9.71 96.54 -132.29
N PRO A 31 -9.35 96.78 -133.56
CA PRO A 31 -9.33 95.72 -134.55
C PRO A 31 -8.38 94.61 -134.08
N GLU A 32 -8.79 93.36 -134.22
CA GLU A 32 -8.00 92.19 -133.82
C GLU A 32 -7.29 91.62 -135.06
N LYS A 33 -6.00 91.28 -134.96
CA LYS A 33 -5.24 90.67 -136.06
C LYS A 33 -5.05 89.18 -135.83
N GLU A 34 -5.67 88.37 -136.68
CA GLU A 34 -5.33 86.95 -136.79
C GLU A 34 -4.36 86.74 -137.95
N GLN A 35 -3.23 86.12 -137.65
CA GLN A 35 -2.16 85.85 -138.58
C GLN A 35 -2.01 84.35 -138.83
N THR A 36 -2.04 83.97 -140.11
CA THR A 36 -1.59 82.65 -140.54
C THR A 36 -0.38 82.80 -141.46
N VAL A 37 0.77 82.35 -140.98
CA VAL A 37 2.04 82.34 -141.72
C VAL A 37 2.17 80.99 -142.42
N TYR A 38 1.89 80.94 -143.71
CA TYR A 38 2.07 79.75 -144.54
C TYR A 38 3.54 79.68 -144.99
N VAL A 39 4.22 78.62 -144.58
CA VAL A 39 5.61 78.35 -144.90
C VAL A 39 5.65 77.13 -145.80
N ASN A 40 6.00 77.31 -147.06
CA ASN A 40 6.30 76.21 -147.96
C ASN A 40 7.80 75.92 -147.85
N ALA A 41 8.13 74.70 -147.46
CA ALA A 41 9.49 74.23 -147.30
C ALA A 41 9.78 73.04 -148.24
N ASP A 42 11.05 72.89 -148.62
CA ASP A 42 11.54 71.70 -149.33
C ASP A 42 11.44 70.45 -148.43
N GLN A 43 11.81 69.28 -148.95
CA GLN A 43 11.68 68.01 -148.22
C GLN A 43 12.49 67.96 -146.91
N ASN A 44 13.49 68.82 -146.73
CA ASN A 44 14.32 68.90 -145.53
C ASN A 44 13.79 69.92 -144.51
N GLY A 45 12.73 70.67 -144.84
CA GLY A 45 12.22 71.76 -144.02
C GLY A 45 12.91 73.11 -144.31
N ASN A 46 13.73 73.22 -145.36
CA ASN A 46 14.30 74.52 -145.74
C ASN A 46 13.22 75.37 -146.42
N THR A 47 12.99 76.57 -145.92
CA THR A 47 11.96 77.49 -146.42
C THR A 47 12.22 77.90 -147.87
N GLU A 48 11.28 77.61 -148.77
CA GLU A 48 11.29 78.08 -150.16
C GLU A 48 10.48 79.37 -150.33
N LYS A 49 9.32 79.45 -149.68
CA LYS A 49 8.40 80.58 -149.78
C LYS A 49 7.62 80.76 -148.49
N VAL A 50 7.56 82.00 -148.00
CA VAL A 50 6.69 82.39 -146.88
C VAL A 50 5.61 83.33 -147.39
N LEU A 51 4.36 82.97 -147.13
CA LEU A 51 3.19 83.77 -147.41
C LEU A 51 2.45 84.02 -146.10
N VAL A 52 2.31 85.27 -145.73
CA VAL A 52 1.55 85.64 -144.52
C VAL A 52 0.17 86.08 -144.97
N SER A 53 -0.85 85.44 -144.40
CA SER A 53 -2.24 85.83 -144.53
C SER A 53 -2.66 86.54 -143.26
N ASN A 54 -2.98 87.82 -143.39
CA ASN A 54 -3.50 88.65 -142.34
C ASN A 54 -5.02 88.74 -142.45
N TRP A 55 -5.71 88.46 -141.36
CA TRP A 55 -7.11 88.77 -141.17
C TRP A 55 -7.21 89.87 -140.10
N LEU A 56 -7.56 91.07 -140.54
CA LEU A 56 -7.89 92.18 -139.67
C LEU A 56 -9.39 92.17 -139.43
N LYS A 57 -9.80 91.78 -138.22
CA LYS A 57 -11.19 91.79 -137.80
C LYS A 57 -11.60 93.21 -137.47
N ASN A 58 -12.55 93.74 -138.22
CA ASN A 58 -13.09 95.08 -138.01
C ASN A 58 -14.21 95.06 -136.97
N THR A 59 -13.90 94.65 -135.74
CA THR A 59 -14.88 94.50 -134.65
C THR A 59 -15.65 95.80 -134.36
N GLY A 60 -15.03 96.95 -134.62
CA GLY A 60 -15.62 98.29 -134.52
C GLY A 60 -16.42 98.78 -135.74
N LYS A 61 -16.37 98.08 -136.88
CA LYS A 61 -16.95 98.51 -138.18
C LYS A 61 -16.46 99.88 -138.67
N GLU A 62 -15.17 100.12 -138.53
CA GLU A 62 -14.53 101.36 -138.96
C GLU A 62 -14.48 101.46 -140.50
N ASP A 63 -14.68 102.66 -141.04
CA ASP A 63 -14.60 102.90 -142.49
C ASP A 63 -13.18 102.72 -143.04
N SER A 64 -12.16 102.82 -142.19
CA SER A 64 -10.75 102.57 -142.54
C SER A 64 -10.00 101.85 -141.43
N ILE A 65 -9.20 100.84 -141.78
CA ILE A 65 -8.34 100.12 -140.84
C ILE A 65 -6.88 100.37 -141.23
N THR A 66 -6.04 100.67 -140.24
CA THR A 66 -4.60 100.79 -140.45
C THR A 66 -3.91 99.61 -139.77
N ASP A 67 -3.05 98.94 -140.52
CA ASP A 67 -2.22 97.84 -140.04
C ASP A 67 -0.74 98.14 -140.31
N LYS A 68 0.14 97.52 -139.53
CA LYS A 68 1.58 97.57 -139.74
C LYS A 68 2.02 96.20 -140.25
N SER A 69 2.65 96.19 -141.42
CA SER A 69 3.03 94.94 -142.06
C SER A 69 4.32 95.12 -142.84
N SER A 70 5.27 94.21 -142.61
CA SER A 70 6.53 94.13 -143.35
C SER A 70 6.42 93.36 -144.67
N LEU A 71 5.20 92.95 -145.06
CA LEU A 71 4.99 92.11 -146.25
C LEU A 71 5.20 92.86 -147.57
N SER A 72 5.66 92.11 -148.56
CA SER A 72 5.79 92.52 -149.97
C SER A 72 4.75 91.84 -150.84
N ASP A 73 4.47 92.37 -152.04
CA ASP A 73 3.46 91.83 -152.98
C ASP A 73 2.07 91.65 -152.38
N ILE A 74 1.65 92.62 -151.56
CA ILE A 74 0.37 92.62 -150.85
C ILE A 74 -0.80 92.58 -151.83
N LYS A 75 -1.72 91.64 -151.59
CA LYS A 75 -2.96 91.47 -152.35
C LYS A 75 -4.12 91.34 -151.38
N ASN A 76 -5.19 92.07 -151.65
CA ASN A 76 -6.50 91.75 -151.09
C ASN A 76 -6.90 90.35 -151.59
N VAL A 77 -7.22 89.44 -150.68
CA VAL A 77 -7.61 88.07 -151.02
C VAL A 77 -9.10 87.82 -150.90
N LYS A 78 -9.84 88.73 -150.27
CA LYS A 78 -11.27 88.58 -150.04
C LYS A 78 -11.92 89.95 -149.88
N GLY A 79 -12.58 90.39 -150.95
CA GLY A 79 -13.25 91.68 -151.07
C GLY A 79 -12.72 92.49 -152.25
N GLU A 80 -13.23 93.70 -152.44
CA GLU A 80 -12.80 94.65 -153.49
C GLU A 80 -12.19 95.93 -152.90
N GLU A 81 -11.90 95.96 -151.59
CA GLU A 81 -11.36 97.11 -150.86
C GLU A 81 -9.95 97.45 -151.36
N GLU A 82 -9.74 98.72 -151.69
CA GLU A 82 -8.42 99.24 -152.09
C GLU A 82 -7.61 99.65 -150.85
N PHE A 83 -6.28 99.50 -150.94
CA PHE A 83 -5.36 99.91 -149.88
C PHE A 83 -4.35 100.95 -150.38
N THR A 84 -3.87 101.76 -149.44
CA THR A 84 -2.73 102.66 -149.64
C THR A 84 -1.60 102.26 -148.70
N GLN A 85 -0.42 102.01 -149.25
CA GLN A 85 0.78 101.76 -148.46
C GLN A 85 1.47 103.09 -148.14
N ASN A 86 1.57 103.42 -146.85
CA ASN A 86 2.11 104.67 -146.36
C ASN A 86 3.65 104.61 -146.23
N SER A 87 4.31 105.77 -146.26
CA SER A 87 5.78 105.85 -146.17
C SER A 87 6.35 105.46 -144.80
N ASP A 88 5.53 105.34 -143.76
CA ASP A 88 5.92 104.93 -142.40
C ASP A 88 5.87 103.39 -142.18
N GLY A 89 5.57 102.64 -143.24
CA GLY A 89 5.47 101.18 -143.20
C GLY A 89 4.10 100.66 -142.76
N THR A 90 3.10 101.54 -142.62
CA THR A 90 1.71 101.13 -142.40
C THR A 90 0.94 100.95 -143.71
N ILE A 91 -0.09 100.12 -143.67
CA ILE A 91 -1.05 99.89 -144.76
C ILE A 91 -2.41 100.36 -144.26
N THR A 92 -3.01 101.32 -144.96
CA THR A 92 -4.37 101.77 -144.67
C THR A 92 -5.33 101.21 -145.70
N TRP A 93 -6.30 100.43 -145.21
CA TRP A 93 -7.35 99.81 -145.99
C TRP A 93 -8.62 100.66 -145.92
N ALA A 94 -9.26 100.88 -147.07
CA ALA A 94 -10.60 101.47 -147.13
C ALA A 94 -11.66 100.40 -146.81
N ALA A 95 -11.74 100.01 -145.54
CA ALA A 95 -12.50 98.84 -145.09
C ALA A 95 -14.02 98.96 -145.20
N GLY A 96 -14.59 100.17 -145.16
CA GLY A 96 -16.04 100.37 -145.31
C GLY A 96 -16.90 99.57 -144.32
N GLY A 97 -16.35 99.28 -143.13
CA GLY A 97 -16.99 98.47 -142.09
C GLY A 97 -16.83 96.96 -142.21
N GLU A 98 -16.17 96.45 -143.25
CA GLU A 98 -15.89 95.03 -143.45
C GLU A 98 -14.53 94.62 -142.86
N ASP A 99 -14.36 93.31 -142.65
CA ASP A 99 -13.07 92.71 -142.31
C ASP A 99 -12.11 92.77 -143.50
N ILE A 100 -10.83 92.97 -143.23
CA ILE A 100 -9.80 92.97 -144.27
C ILE A 100 -9.04 91.65 -144.25
N TYR A 101 -8.97 91.00 -145.40
CA TYR A 101 -8.12 89.83 -145.60
C TYR A 101 -7.12 90.15 -146.69
N TYR A 102 -5.85 90.12 -146.33
CA TYR A 102 -4.80 90.34 -147.30
C TYR A 102 -3.65 89.36 -147.10
N GLN A 103 -3.00 89.03 -148.21
CA GLN A 103 -1.82 88.18 -148.21
C GLN A 103 -0.64 88.93 -148.79
N GLY A 104 0.55 88.64 -148.28
CA GLY A 104 1.80 89.11 -148.85
C GLY A 104 2.90 88.09 -148.64
N SER A 105 4.00 88.26 -149.36
CA SER A 105 5.21 87.43 -149.22
C SER A 105 6.21 88.13 -148.30
N THR A 106 6.98 87.37 -147.53
CA THR A 106 8.05 87.91 -146.67
C THR A 106 9.35 87.14 -146.82
N SER A 107 10.45 87.80 -146.45
CA SER A 107 11.79 87.22 -146.34
C SER A 107 12.35 87.30 -144.92
N GLU A 108 11.51 87.68 -143.94
CA GLU A 108 11.90 87.66 -142.52
C GLU A 108 12.15 86.23 -142.02
N GLU A 109 13.08 86.11 -141.07
CA GLU A 109 13.41 84.82 -140.46
C GLU A 109 12.27 84.34 -139.56
N LEU A 110 11.87 83.07 -139.72
CA LEU A 110 10.78 82.48 -138.93
C LEU A 110 11.24 82.27 -137.47
N PRO A 111 10.38 82.56 -136.47
CA PRO A 111 10.70 82.39 -135.04
C PRO A 111 10.80 80.92 -134.64
N VAL A 112 10.17 80.05 -135.44
CA VAL A 112 10.22 78.60 -135.31
C VAL A 112 10.54 77.98 -136.66
N ALA A 113 11.34 76.92 -136.65
CA ALA A 113 11.65 76.14 -137.83
C ALA A 113 11.43 74.65 -137.57
N VAL A 114 11.16 73.92 -138.66
CA VAL A 114 11.07 72.46 -138.66
C VAL A 114 12.22 71.94 -139.50
N LYS A 115 13.01 71.04 -138.96
CA LYS A 115 14.09 70.38 -139.68
C LYS A 115 13.80 68.90 -139.82
N MET A 116 13.64 68.44 -141.07
CA MET A 116 13.36 67.04 -141.39
C MET A 116 14.63 66.33 -141.86
N THR A 117 15.03 65.32 -141.08
CA THR A 117 16.19 64.46 -141.36
C THR A 117 15.73 63.03 -141.56
N TYR A 118 16.15 62.41 -142.67
CA TYR A 118 15.71 61.08 -143.07
C TYR A 118 16.86 60.08 -142.97
N PHE A 119 16.54 58.88 -142.52
CA PHE A 119 17.48 57.77 -142.46
C PHE A 119 16.85 56.54 -143.12
N LEU A 120 17.61 55.81 -143.91
CA LEU A 120 17.27 54.48 -144.44
C LEU A 120 18.25 53.46 -143.89
N ASP A 121 17.74 52.41 -143.25
CA ASP A 121 18.52 51.36 -142.58
C ASP A 121 19.60 51.91 -141.64
N GLY A 122 19.24 52.97 -140.90
CA GLY A 122 20.10 53.64 -139.92
C GLY A 122 21.15 54.60 -140.49
N LYS A 123 21.21 54.79 -141.83
CA LYS A 123 22.09 55.78 -142.47
C LYS A 123 21.29 56.98 -142.95
N GLU A 124 21.78 58.18 -142.66
CA GLU A 124 21.20 59.42 -143.16
C GLU A 124 21.20 59.42 -144.69
N ILE A 125 20.09 59.82 -145.30
CA ILE A 125 19.87 59.77 -146.74
C ILE A 125 19.20 61.05 -147.22
N GLN A 126 19.64 61.54 -148.38
CA GLN A 126 19.04 62.71 -149.03
C GLN A 126 17.64 62.37 -149.56
N PRO A 127 16.63 63.25 -149.39
CA PRO A 127 15.24 62.97 -149.82
C PRO A 127 15.11 62.52 -151.27
N SER A 128 15.86 63.15 -152.19
CA SER A 128 15.87 62.81 -153.63
C SER A 128 16.40 61.39 -153.95
N GLN A 129 17.10 60.75 -153.01
CA GLN A 129 17.60 59.37 -153.14
C GLN A 129 16.74 58.35 -152.40
N LEU A 130 15.80 58.82 -151.57
CA LEU A 130 14.91 57.99 -150.77
C LEU A 130 13.67 57.53 -151.57
N ALA A 131 13.22 58.34 -152.52
CA ALA A 131 12.11 58.03 -153.42
C ALA A 131 12.24 56.61 -154.03
N GLY A 132 11.18 55.81 -153.89
CA GLY A 132 11.07 54.44 -154.39
C GLY A 132 11.96 53.40 -153.67
N LYS A 133 12.69 53.76 -152.62
CA LYS A 133 13.50 52.81 -151.83
C LYS A 133 12.62 52.01 -150.86
N SER A 134 13.12 50.84 -150.48
CA SER A 134 12.50 49.99 -149.46
C SER A 134 13.52 49.70 -148.37
N GLY A 135 13.08 49.65 -147.11
CA GLY A 135 13.93 49.43 -145.93
C GLY A 135 13.32 50.04 -144.67
N LYS A 136 14.09 50.09 -143.57
CA LYS A 136 13.67 50.76 -142.33
C LYS A 136 13.91 52.25 -142.45
N VAL A 137 12.85 53.05 -142.47
CA VAL A 137 12.96 54.50 -142.49
C VAL A 137 12.79 55.08 -141.10
N LYS A 138 13.61 56.08 -140.81
CA LYS A 138 13.43 56.98 -139.66
C LYS A 138 13.34 58.41 -140.15
N ILE A 139 12.31 59.12 -139.73
CA ILE A 139 12.10 60.54 -140.02
C ILE A 139 12.19 61.28 -138.69
N ARG A 140 13.24 62.07 -138.52
CA ARG A 140 13.42 62.92 -137.36
C ARG A 140 13.00 64.34 -137.71
N ILE A 141 12.11 64.90 -136.89
CA ILE A 141 11.55 66.23 -137.02
C ILE A 141 12.00 67.00 -135.78
N ASP A 142 13.07 67.77 -135.93
CA ASP A 142 13.54 68.65 -134.86
C ASP A 142 12.80 69.99 -134.95
N TYR A 143 12.25 70.45 -133.82
CA TYR A 143 11.67 71.78 -133.72
C TYR A 143 12.71 72.74 -133.17
N GLU A 144 12.99 73.80 -133.93
CA GLU A 144 13.94 74.82 -133.52
C GLU A 144 13.15 76.07 -133.10
N ASN A 145 13.33 76.49 -131.85
CA ASN A 145 12.81 77.76 -131.34
C ASN A 145 13.92 78.80 -131.32
N LYS A 146 13.73 79.88 -132.06
CA LYS A 146 14.68 80.98 -132.17
C LYS A 146 14.20 82.24 -131.44
N SER A 147 13.04 82.16 -130.79
CA SER A 147 12.41 83.29 -130.11
C SER A 147 12.60 83.18 -128.60
N SER A 148 13.09 84.26 -127.99
CA SER A 148 13.27 84.36 -126.55
C SER A 148 12.95 85.77 -126.04
N GLN A 149 12.69 85.86 -124.75
CA GLN A 149 12.28 87.06 -124.04
C GLN A 149 13.05 87.16 -122.73
N THR A 150 13.23 88.38 -122.22
CA THR A 150 13.78 88.59 -120.88
C THR A 150 12.65 88.86 -119.91
N VAL A 151 12.50 87.99 -118.91
CA VAL A 151 11.48 88.10 -117.86
C VAL A 151 12.13 88.07 -116.48
N LYS A 152 11.39 88.46 -115.44
CA LYS A 152 11.88 88.43 -114.06
C LYS A 152 11.40 87.18 -113.34
N VAL A 153 12.34 86.36 -112.89
CA VAL A 153 12.11 85.20 -112.01
C VAL A 153 12.80 85.50 -110.68
N ASN A 154 12.08 85.45 -109.56
CA ASN A 154 12.66 85.68 -108.21
C ASN A 154 13.55 86.92 -108.10
N GLY A 155 13.09 88.02 -108.74
CA GLY A 155 13.76 89.32 -108.74
C GLY A 155 15.00 89.44 -109.64
N LYS A 156 15.39 88.39 -110.38
CA LYS A 156 16.51 88.39 -111.34
C LYS A 156 16.00 88.36 -112.79
N GLU A 157 16.68 89.08 -113.68
CA GLU A 157 16.39 89.05 -115.12
C GLU A 157 16.96 87.75 -115.72
N GLU A 158 16.09 86.88 -116.24
CA GLU A 158 16.45 85.63 -116.93
C GLU A 158 15.89 85.63 -118.36
N GLN A 159 16.57 84.92 -119.25
CA GLN A 159 16.11 84.75 -120.63
C GLN A 159 15.27 83.47 -120.73
N ILE A 160 14.02 83.61 -121.14
CA ILE A 160 13.06 82.52 -121.29
C ILE A 160 12.67 82.40 -122.78
N SER A 161 12.64 81.17 -123.28
CA SER A 161 12.22 80.91 -124.67
C SER A 161 10.72 81.19 -124.82
N THR A 162 10.31 81.82 -125.91
CA THR A 162 8.88 82.03 -126.19
C THR A 162 8.24 80.65 -126.41
N PRO A 163 7.24 80.24 -125.61
CA PRO A 163 6.77 78.87 -125.64
C PRO A 163 5.88 78.60 -126.87
N PHE A 164 6.49 78.11 -127.95
CA PHE A 164 5.76 77.63 -129.12
C PHE A 164 5.31 76.19 -128.92
N MET A 165 4.02 75.92 -129.10
CA MET A 165 3.53 74.55 -129.29
C MET A 165 3.66 74.17 -130.76
N MET A 166 4.46 73.14 -131.04
CA MET A 166 4.73 72.61 -132.38
C MET A 166 3.96 71.30 -132.56
N ALA A 167 2.93 71.29 -133.41
CA ALA A 167 2.10 70.13 -133.69
C ALA A 167 2.29 69.67 -135.15
N THR A 168 2.97 68.53 -135.37
CA THR A 168 3.22 67.97 -136.71
C THR A 168 2.30 66.81 -137.02
N GLY A 169 1.65 66.87 -138.19
CA GLY A 169 0.82 65.82 -138.77
C GLY A 169 1.43 65.24 -140.04
N MET A 170 1.49 63.92 -140.13
CA MET A 170 1.98 63.18 -141.30
C MET A 170 1.03 62.03 -141.64
N ILE A 171 0.68 61.87 -142.92
CA ILE A 171 -0.18 60.79 -143.41
C ILE A 171 0.69 59.79 -144.16
N LEU A 172 0.72 58.55 -143.68
CA LEU A 172 1.54 57.46 -144.20
C LEU A 172 0.65 56.35 -144.77
N PRO A 173 0.60 56.13 -146.10
CA PRO A 173 -0.23 55.08 -146.70
C PRO A 173 0.19 53.67 -146.25
N THR A 174 -0.76 52.86 -145.76
CA THR A 174 -0.46 51.50 -145.24
C THR A 174 0.00 50.52 -146.32
N GLU A 175 -0.26 50.81 -147.60
CA GLU A 175 0.27 50.03 -148.73
C GLU A 175 1.80 50.16 -148.86
N LYS A 176 2.38 51.25 -148.34
CA LYS A 176 3.81 51.57 -148.45
C LYS A 176 4.51 51.52 -147.11
N PHE A 177 3.86 51.96 -146.03
CA PHE A 177 4.40 52.03 -144.67
C PHE A 177 3.77 50.98 -143.77
N SER A 178 4.58 50.25 -143.03
CA SER A 178 4.17 49.28 -142.02
C SER A 178 5.02 49.46 -140.76
N ASN A 179 4.54 48.97 -139.60
CA ASN A 179 5.25 49.11 -138.32
C ASN A 179 5.63 50.56 -137.99
N VAL A 180 4.69 51.49 -138.19
CA VAL A 180 4.88 52.91 -137.87
C VAL A 180 4.84 53.09 -136.35
N ASP A 181 5.90 53.70 -135.81
CA ASP A 181 6.00 54.09 -134.41
C ASP A 181 6.49 55.54 -134.30
N VAL A 182 6.12 56.23 -133.21
CA VAL A 182 6.47 57.64 -133.00
C VAL A 182 6.92 57.92 -131.57
N THR A 183 8.04 58.63 -131.44
CA THR A 183 8.50 59.24 -130.17
C THR A 183 7.97 60.66 -130.09
N ASN A 184 7.49 61.07 -128.91
CA ASN A 184 6.87 62.39 -128.64
C ASN A 184 5.64 62.67 -129.51
N GLY A 185 4.86 61.63 -129.78
CA GLY A 185 3.64 61.73 -130.57
C GLY A 185 2.72 60.54 -130.39
N LYS A 186 1.75 60.44 -131.29
CA LYS A 186 0.77 59.37 -131.36
C LYS A 186 0.52 58.96 -132.80
N VAL A 187 0.52 57.65 -133.05
CA VAL A 187 0.07 57.07 -134.33
C VAL A 187 -1.42 56.71 -134.23
N ILE A 188 -2.18 57.04 -135.27
CA ILE A 188 -3.61 56.77 -135.39
C ILE A 188 -3.87 56.15 -136.77
N SER A 189 -4.29 54.89 -136.82
CA SER A 189 -4.66 54.20 -138.07
C SER A 189 -6.13 54.44 -138.44
N ASP A 190 -6.41 54.85 -139.68
CA ASP A 190 -7.78 54.91 -140.22
C ASP A 190 -8.16 53.66 -141.06
N GLY A 191 -7.22 52.70 -141.18
CA GLY A 191 -7.35 51.47 -141.95
C GLY A 191 -6.78 51.53 -143.37
N GLN A 192 -6.66 52.71 -143.99
CA GLN A 192 -5.96 52.90 -145.26
C GLN A 192 -4.63 53.65 -145.08
N ASN A 193 -4.56 54.58 -144.11
CA ASN A 193 -3.39 55.37 -143.77
C ASN A 193 -3.11 55.31 -142.25
N GLU A 194 -1.83 55.40 -141.89
CA GLU A 194 -1.37 55.73 -140.55
C GLU A 194 -1.17 57.25 -140.46
N ILE A 195 -1.90 57.91 -139.55
CA ILE A 195 -1.76 59.34 -139.25
C ILE A 195 -0.87 59.47 -138.03
N VAL A 196 0.28 60.12 -138.18
CA VAL A 196 1.17 60.45 -137.07
C VAL A 196 0.92 61.88 -136.65
N MET A 197 0.67 62.10 -135.35
CA MET A 197 0.61 63.43 -134.73
C MET A 197 1.69 63.53 -133.65
N GLY A 198 2.64 64.46 -133.79
CA GLY A 198 3.62 64.75 -132.75
C GLY A 198 3.48 66.15 -132.20
N ILE A 199 3.71 66.34 -130.89
CA ILE A 199 3.69 67.65 -130.22
C ILE A 199 5.02 67.88 -129.52
N GLY A 200 5.58 69.09 -129.65
CA GLY A 200 6.75 69.52 -128.89
C GLY A 200 6.66 70.99 -128.46
N PHE A 201 7.39 71.34 -127.40
CA PHE A 201 7.55 72.68 -126.82
C PHE A 201 9.04 73.05 -126.77
N PRO A 202 9.68 73.31 -127.93
CA PRO A 202 11.10 73.59 -127.98
C PRO A 202 11.50 74.78 -127.08
N GLY A 203 12.46 74.55 -126.18
CA GLY A 203 12.99 75.53 -125.23
C GLY A 203 12.26 75.66 -123.89
N LEU A 204 11.16 74.92 -123.65
CA LEU A 204 10.37 75.03 -122.41
C LEU A 204 11.07 74.39 -121.19
N SER A 205 11.68 73.21 -121.36
CA SER A 205 12.41 72.51 -120.28
C SER A 205 13.55 73.35 -119.69
N ASP A 206 14.32 73.98 -120.57
CA ASP A 206 15.43 74.86 -120.17
C ASP A 206 14.93 76.12 -119.45
N SER A 207 13.78 76.65 -119.88
CA SER A 207 13.18 77.83 -119.27
C SER A 207 12.70 77.57 -117.83
N LEU A 208 12.28 76.35 -117.54
CA LEU A 208 11.87 75.90 -116.20
C LEU A 208 13.03 75.40 -115.32
N LYS A 209 14.22 75.19 -115.89
CA LYS A 209 15.40 74.62 -115.21
C LYS A 209 15.13 73.35 -114.40
N LEU A 210 14.28 72.47 -114.93
CA LEU A 210 13.87 71.23 -114.26
C LEU A 210 15.05 70.31 -113.87
N SER A 211 16.15 70.38 -114.63
CA SER A 211 17.38 69.63 -114.37
C SER A 211 18.23 70.14 -113.20
N GLU A 212 17.96 71.34 -112.68
CA GLU A 212 18.66 71.90 -111.52
C GLU A 212 17.92 71.63 -110.18
N ILE A 213 16.75 70.99 -110.20
CA ILE A 213 15.90 70.75 -109.03
C ILE A 213 16.07 69.31 -108.55
N GLU A 214 16.50 69.15 -107.30
CA GLU A 214 16.74 67.84 -106.67
C GLU A 214 15.43 67.02 -106.65
N GLY A 215 15.43 65.88 -107.34
CA GLY A 215 14.25 65.01 -107.50
C GLY A 215 13.40 65.23 -108.77
N MET A 216 13.73 66.20 -109.63
CA MET A 216 13.08 66.41 -110.94
C MET A 216 14.01 66.24 -112.16
N GLU A 217 15.26 65.83 -111.92
CA GLU A 217 16.35 65.72 -112.90
C GLU A 217 16.03 64.92 -114.17
N ASP A 218 15.17 63.89 -114.08
CA ASP A 218 14.79 63.01 -115.19
C ASP A 218 13.55 63.50 -115.99
N THR A 219 13.04 64.70 -115.71
CA THR A 219 11.81 65.22 -116.35
C THR A 219 12.13 66.04 -117.60
N GLU A 220 11.94 65.45 -118.80
CA GLU A 220 12.18 66.13 -120.09
C GLU A 220 10.87 66.56 -120.79
N ILE A 221 10.82 67.81 -121.27
CA ILE A 221 9.73 68.32 -122.12
C ILE A 221 10.13 68.17 -123.60
N PRO A 222 9.34 67.52 -124.47
CA PRO A 222 9.74 67.22 -125.85
C PRO A 222 10.04 68.43 -126.75
N ASP A 223 11.14 68.40 -127.49
CA ASP A 223 11.54 69.40 -128.50
C ASP A 223 11.70 68.82 -129.93
N TYR A 224 11.53 67.51 -130.10
CA TYR A 224 11.55 66.82 -131.39
C TYR A 224 10.46 65.75 -131.47
N VAL A 225 10.14 65.32 -132.69
CA VAL A 225 9.31 64.14 -132.98
C VAL A 225 10.10 63.20 -133.87
N GLU A 226 10.13 61.92 -133.54
CA GLU A 226 10.84 60.91 -134.34
C GLU A 226 9.88 59.80 -134.75
N ILE A 227 9.77 59.57 -136.05
CA ILE A 227 8.92 58.53 -136.64
C ILE A 227 9.83 57.43 -137.18
N THR A 228 9.50 56.17 -136.90
CA THR A 228 10.14 55.01 -137.54
C THR A 228 9.11 54.14 -138.24
N ALA A 229 9.46 53.59 -139.40
CA ALA A 229 8.56 52.72 -140.16
C ALA A 229 9.34 51.76 -141.07
N ASP A 230 8.77 50.59 -141.35
CA ASP A 230 9.21 49.71 -142.44
C ASP A 230 8.52 50.13 -143.73
N VAL A 231 9.29 50.43 -144.78
CA VAL A 231 8.75 50.98 -146.03
C VAL A 231 9.06 50.12 -147.24
N THR A 232 8.08 49.97 -148.13
CA THR A 232 8.25 49.47 -149.49
C THR A 232 7.86 50.55 -150.50
N ASP A 233 8.74 50.85 -151.46
CA ASP A 233 8.51 51.89 -152.47
C ASP A 233 8.18 53.26 -151.84
N PHE A 234 9.14 53.79 -151.05
CA PHE A 234 8.96 55.00 -150.27
C PHE A 234 8.45 56.16 -151.12
N SER A 235 7.29 56.68 -150.72
CA SER A 235 6.79 57.98 -151.16
C SER A 235 6.09 58.65 -149.98
N LEU A 236 6.47 59.87 -149.67
CA LEU A 236 5.91 60.65 -148.57
C LEU A 236 5.06 61.76 -149.15
N ALA A 237 3.78 61.80 -148.76
CA ALA A 237 2.93 62.95 -149.05
C ALA A 237 3.39 64.17 -148.24
N LEU A 238 2.80 65.34 -148.51
CA LEU A 238 3.11 66.58 -147.79
C LEU A 238 2.96 66.41 -146.26
N THR A 239 3.93 66.93 -145.51
CA THR A 239 3.90 66.97 -144.03
C THR A 239 3.52 68.37 -143.58
N ALA A 240 2.58 68.49 -142.63
CA ALA A 240 2.10 69.78 -142.13
C ALA A 240 2.39 69.92 -140.64
N THR A 241 3.07 71.01 -140.27
CA THR A 241 3.32 71.39 -138.88
C THR A 241 2.63 72.70 -138.56
N VAL A 242 1.86 72.74 -137.48
CA VAL A 242 1.28 73.96 -136.92
C VAL A 242 2.13 74.39 -135.73
N ALA A 243 2.64 75.62 -135.75
CA ALA A 243 3.22 76.26 -134.58
C ALA A 243 2.29 77.36 -134.08
N THR A 244 2.02 77.39 -132.77
CA THR A 244 1.19 78.43 -132.14
C THR A 244 1.76 78.84 -130.79
N THR A 245 1.57 80.10 -130.43
CA THR A 245 1.76 80.65 -129.07
C THR A 245 0.40 80.85 -128.40
N GLY A 246 0.37 81.21 -127.12
CA GLY A 246 -0.84 81.48 -126.32
C GLY A 246 -1.56 80.25 -125.80
N THR A 247 -0.95 79.06 -125.90
CA THR A 247 -1.63 77.77 -125.63
C THR A 247 -1.43 77.28 -124.20
N LEU A 248 -0.45 77.79 -123.44
CA LEU A 248 -0.23 77.38 -122.06
C LEU A 248 -1.32 77.91 -121.12
N ASN A 249 -1.85 79.10 -121.42
CA ASN A 249 -2.97 79.69 -120.69
C ASN A 249 -4.28 78.89 -120.86
N GLU A 250 -4.53 78.31 -122.04
CA GLU A 250 -5.70 77.46 -122.28
C GLU A 250 -5.64 76.12 -121.54
N LEU A 251 -4.46 75.73 -121.03
CA LEU A 251 -4.23 74.49 -120.26
C LEU A 251 -4.41 74.66 -118.74
N GLY A 252 -4.78 75.86 -118.25
CA GLY A 252 -5.15 76.10 -116.84
C GLY A 252 -3.98 76.13 -115.86
N MET A 253 -2.85 76.72 -116.27
CA MET A 253 -1.61 76.79 -115.48
C MET A 253 -1.50 78.05 -114.58
N ASP A 254 -2.58 78.82 -114.41
CA ASP A 254 -2.64 80.13 -113.73
C ASP A 254 -3.19 80.11 -112.28
N ASP A 255 -3.62 78.95 -111.74
CA ASP A 255 -4.32 78.80 -110.44
C ASP A 255 -3.49 78.03 -109.35
N ILE A 256 -2.22 78.37 -109.06
CA ILE A 256 -1.34 77.61 -108.11
C ILE A 256 -1.03 78.35 -106.78
N ASP A 257 -2.04 78.85 -106.06
CA ASP A 257 -1.90 79.62 -104.80
C ASP A 257 -1.98 78.81 -103.47
N SER A 258 -1.81 77.47 -103.46
CA SER A 258 -2.20 76.60 -102.32
C SER A 258 -1.09 76.14 -101.33
N LEU A 259 0.05 76.84 -101.27
CA LEU A 259 1.20 76.43 -100.45
C LEU A 259 1.21 76.98 -99.01
N ASP A 260 0.61 78.14 -98.75
CA ASP A 260 0.59 78.74 -97.41
C ASP A 260 -0.25 77.92 -96.39
N ASP A 261 -1.37 77.35 -96.82
CA ASP A 261 -2.22 76.50 -95.97
C ASP A 261 -1.54 75.17 -95.61
N LEU A 262 -0.70 74.64 -96.49
CA LEU A 262 0.08 73.42 -96.26
C LEU A 262 1.13 73.64 -95.17
N LYS A 263 1.79 74.81 -95.16
CA LYS A 263 2.81 75.18 -94.17
C LYS A 263 2.23 75.22 -92.75
N SER A 264 1.10 75.92 -92.55
CA SER A 264 0.50 76.05 -91.21
C SER A 264 0.09 74.69 -90.60
N SER A 265 -0.32 73.74 -91.43
CA SER A 265 -0.71 72.40 -90.98
C SER A 265 0.50 71.55 -90.55
N LEU A 266 1.67 71.78 -91.15
CA LEU A 266 2.92 71.10 -90.79
C LEU A 266 3.51 71.63 -89.47
N ASP A 267 3.35 72.92 -89.19
CA ASP A 267 3.75 73.51 -87.90
C ASP A 267 2.92 72.93 -86.74
N GLU A 268 1.58 72.87 -86.88
CA GLU A 268 0.72 72.24 -85.87
C GLU A 268 1.04 70.74 -85.65
N LEU A 269 1.40 70.04 -86.73
CA LEU A 269 1.79 68.63 -86.65
C LEU A 269 3.10 68.45 -85.87
N THR A 270 4.06 69.36 -86.04
CA THR A 270 5.35 69.37 -85.35
C THR A 270 5.20 69.63 -83.84
N ASP A 271 4.32 70.57 -83.46
CA ASP A 271 4.02 70.83 -82.05
C ASP A 271 3.33 69.62 -81.40
N ALA A 272 2.38 69.01 -82.11
CA ALA A 272 1.67 67.83 -81.62
C ALA A 272 2.60 66.61 -81.46
N SER A 273 3.54 66.39 -82.38
CA SER A 273 4.52 65.31 -82.26
C SER A 273 5.51 65.55 -81.14
N THR A 274 5.97 66.78 -80.93
CA THR A 274 6.84 67.13 -79.79
C THR A 274 6.16 66.84 -78.45
N ALA A 275 4.89 67.26 -78.29
CA ALA A 275 4.11 66.96 -77.08
C ALA A 275 3.90 65.45 -76.88
N LEU A 276 3.74 64.69 -77.96
CA LEU A 276 3.62 63.23 -77.92
C LEU A 276 4.94 62.56 -77.48
N VAL A 277 6.10 63.09 -77.90
CA VAL A 277 7.41 62.67 -77.40
C VAL A 277 7.52 62.91 -75.90
N GLU A 278 7.16 64.11 -75.41
CA GLU A 278 7.19 64.42 -73.98
C GLU A 278 6.27 63.49 -73.16
N GLY A 279 5.03 63.29 -73.61
CA GLY A 279 4.10 62.38 -72.95
C GLY A 279 4.58 60.92 -72.93
N SER A 280 5.28 60.47 -73.98
CA SER A 280 5.87 59.13 -74.03
C SER A 280 7.04 58.96 -73.05
N ARG A 281 7.84 60.02 -72.82
CA ARG A 281 8.90 60.03 -71.80
C ARG A 281 8.33 60.00 -70.39
N GLU A 282 7.31 60.80 -70.09
CA GLU A 282 6.64 60.77 -68.78
C GLU A 282 6.04 59.39 -68.47
N LEU A 283 5.45 58.74 -69.50
CA LEU A 283 4.96 57.37 -69.37
C LEU A 283 6.11 56.39 -69.08
N SER A 284 7.23 56.49 -69.80
CA SER A 284 8.42 55.67 -69.57
C SER A 284 8.95 55.83 -68.14
N ASP A 285 9.11 57.07 -67.66
CA ASP A 285 9.57 57.38 -66.30
C ASP A 285 8.63 56.80 -65.23
N GLY A 286 7.32 56.93 -65.43
CA GLY A 286 6.31 56.35 -64.53
C GLY A 286 6.38 54.82 -64.48
N ILE A 287 6.65 54.17 -65.61
CA ILE A 287 6.85 52.72 -65.68
C ILE A 287 8.17 52.31 -65.00
N ASP A 288 9.24 53.08 -65.14
CA ASP A 288 10.51 52.83 -64.45
C ASP A 288 10.39 52.96 -62.93
N GLN A 289 9.58 53.92 -62.45
CA GLN A 289 9.25 54.03 -61.03
C GLN A 289 8.43 52.82 -60.54
N LEU A 290 7.46 52.35 -61.33
CA LEU A 290 6.71 51.14 -61.02
C LEU A 290 7.63 49.91 -60.99
N ASN A 291 8.57 49.81 -61.93
CA ASN A 291 9.54 48.73 -61.99
C ASN A 291 10.48 48.74 -60.77
N SER A 292 10.91 49.91 -60.31
CA SER A 292 11.74 50.06 -59.10
C SER A 292 10.95 49.71 -57.83
N SER A 293 9.68 50.12 -57.75
CA SER A 293 8.79 49.75 -56.64
C SER A 293 8.53 48.25 -56.59
N ALA A 294 8.50 47.58 -57.75
CA ALA A 294 8.40 46.13 -57.81
C ALA A 294 9.64 45.44 -57.19
N ASP A 295 10.86 46.00 -57.29
CA ASP A 295 12.05 45.45 -56.63
C ASP A 295 11.94 45.49 -55.11
N GLU A 296 11.47 46.62 -54.56
CA GLU A 296 11.23 46.75 -53.12
C GLU A 296 10.18 45.76 -52.64
N PHE A 297 9.10 45.59 -53.41
CA PHE A 297 8.07 44.60 -53.12
C PHE A 297 8.63 43.17 -53.12
N VAL A 298 9.39 42.77 -54.14
CA VAL A 298 10.06 41.45 -54.18
C VAL A 298 10.99 41.27 -52.98
N SER A 299 11.75 42.29 -52.62
CA SER A 299 12.67 42.25 -51.47
C SER A 299 11.92 42.06 -50.15
N GLY A 300 10.78 42.75 -49.97
CA GLY A 300 9.89 42.57 -48.82
C GLY A 300 9.30 41.16 -48.76
N LEU A 301 8.92 40.59 -49.89
CA LEU A 301 8.40 39.22 -49.97
C LEU A 301 9.47 38.16 -49.67
N ASN A 302 10.69 38.34 -50.17
CA ASN A 302 11.82 37.46 -49.82
C ASN A 302 12.12 37.53 -48.31
N SER A 303 12.09 38.72 -47.73
CA SER A 303 12.30 38.90 -46.28
C SER A 303 11.20 38.21 -45.46
N ALA A 304 9.94 38.27 -45.91
CA ALA A 304 8.84 37.56 -45.27
C ALA A 304 8.98 36.04 -45.40
N ASP A 305 9.42 35.55 -46.56
CA ASP A 305 9.72 34.13 -46.81
C ASP A 305 10.87 33.63 -45.91
N ASP A 306 11.94 34.41 -45.76
CA ASP A 306 13.05 34.11 -44.85
C ASP A 306 12.59 34.07 -43.39
N GLY A 307 11.81 35.06 -42.95
CA GLY A 307 11.23 35.09 -41.61
C GLY A 307 10.32 33.89 -41.31
N ALA A 308 9.48 33.50 -42.27
CA ALA A 308 8.68 32.28 -42.18
C ALA A 308 9.56 31.02 -42.08
N GLY A 309 10.70 30.99 -42.79
CA GLY A 309 11.68 29.92 -42.72
C GLY A 309 12.33 29.79 -41.33
N GLN A 310 12.73 30.92 -40.73
CA GLN A 310 13.28 30.96 -39.38
C GLN A 310 12.26 30.52 -38.32
N LEU A 311 11.01 31.00 -38.42
CA LEU A 311 9.93 30.57 -37.55
C LEU A 311 9.70 29.06 -37.63
N LYS A 312 9.63 28.51 -38.85
CA LYS A 312 9.50 27.07 -39.08
C LYS A 312 10.66 26.30 -38.44
N ALA A 313 11.90 26.74 -38.65
CA ALA A 313 13.08 26.08 -38.07
C ALA A 313 13.04 26.04 -36.54
N GLY A 314 12.64 27.14 -35.89
CA GLY A 314 12.48 27.19 -34.43
C GLY A 314 11.40 26.24 -33.92
N ILE A 315 10.27 26.13 -34.63
CA ILE A 315 9.19 25.20 -34.28
C ILE A 315 9.60 23.74 -34.55
N ASP A 316 10.32 23.45 -35.63
CA ASP A 316 10.84 22.11 -35.91
C ASP A 316 11.81 21.65 -34.81
N MET A 317 12.64 22.56 -34.28
CA MET A 317 13.51 22.28 -33.12
C MET A 317 12.69 21.91 -31.88
N MET A 318 11.66 22.70 -31.56
CA MET A 318 10.73 22.39 -30.47
C MET A 318 10.03 21.04 -30.69
N ASN A 319 9.63 20.75 -31.94
CA ASN A 319 8.99 19.51 -32.34
C ASN A 319 9.93 18.29 -32.20
N GLY A 320 11.23 18.48 -32.45
CA GLY A 320 12.25 17.46 -32.22
C GLY A 320 12.51 17.19 -30.73
N GLN A 321 12.43 18.21 -29.87
CA GLN A 321 12.72 18.07 -28.44
C GLN A 321 11.53 17.57 -27.60
N LYS A 322 10.29 17.69 -28.10
CA LYS A 322 9.09 17.29 -27.34
C LYS A 322 9.08 15.81 -26.90
N GLY A 323 9.73 14.93 -27.67
CA GLY A 323 9.86 13.52 -27.34
C GLY A 323 10.61 13.30 -26.04
N GLN A 324 11.70 14.04 -25.83
CA GLN A 324 12.49 13.98 -24.58
C GLN A 324 11.67 14.44 -23.36
N LEU A 325 10.83 15.47 -23.54
CA LEU A 325 9.91 15.92 -22.49
C LEU A 325 8.89 14.83 -22.14
N ILE A 326 8.24 14.23 -23.15
CA ILE A 326 7.28 13.14 -22.95
C ILE A 326 7.95 11.95 -22.25
N ASP A 327 9.13 11.55 -22.70
CA ASP A 327 9.88 10.44 -22.09
C ASP A 327 10.21 10.71 -20.62
N GLY A 328 10.65 11.94 -20.29
CA GLY A 328 10.89 12.34 -18.91
C GLY A 328 9.64 12.31 -18.04
N VAL A 329 8.48 12.74 -18.58
CA VAL A 329 7.20 12.68 -17.87
C VAL A 329 6.71 11.23 -17.70
N ASN A 330 6.90 10.37 -18.71
CA ASN A 330 6.59 8.95 -18.62
C ASN A 330 7.44 8.24 -17.55
N GLN A 331 8.74 8.57 -17.48
CA GLN A 331 9.64 8.07 -16.44
C GLN A 331 9.19 8.52 -15.04
N LEU A 332 8.79 9.79 -14.90
CA LEU A 332 8.22 10.30 -13.64
C LEU A 332 6.96 9.53 -13.26
N ALA A 333 6.02 9.35 -14.19
CA ALA A 333 4.77 8.60 -13.94
C ALA A 333 5.06 7.15 -13.51
N GLY A 334 6.00 6.46 -14.17
CA GLY A 334 6.42 5.10 -13.79
C GLY A 334 7.09 5.05 -12.41
N GLY A 335 7.92 6.05 -12.08
CA GLY A 335 8.52 6.19 -10.75
C GLY A 335 7.46 6.41 -9.66
N LEU A 336 6.45 7.23 -9.93
CA LEU A 336 5.33 7.48 -9.02
C LEU A 336 4.46 6.24 -8.82
N GLN A 337 4.28 5.42 -9.86
CA GLN A 337 3.57 4.15 -9.75
C GLN A 337 4.34 3.15 -8.87
N THR A 338 5.66 3.13 -8.99
CA THR A 338 6.54 2.33 -8.12
C THR A 338 6.47 2.80 -6.67
N LEU A 339 6.51 4.12 -6.45
CA LEU A 339 6.35 4.71 -5.12
C LEU A 339 5.01 4.33 -4.49
N GLN A 340 3.92 4.40 -5.25
CA GLN A 340 2.58 4.05 -4.79
C GLN A 340 2.49 2.57 -4.39
N GLY A 341 3.00 1.66 -5.21
CA GLY A 341 3.05 0.23 -4.87
C GLY A 341 3.92 -0.05 -3.63
N GLY A 342 5.05 0.64 -3.51
CA GLY A 342 5.94 0.55 -2.35
C GLY A 342 5.27 1.03 -1.05
N SER A 343 4.57 2.16 -1.09
CA SER A 343 3.85 2.68 0.08
C SER A 343 2.67 1.80 0.50
N GLN A 344 1.99 1.17 -0.46
CA GLN A 344 0.92 0.23 -0.17
C GLN A 344 1.48 -1.03 0.52
N THR A 345 2.60 -1.54 0.02
CA THR A 345 3.32 -2.67 0.64
C THR A 345 3.79 -2.33 2.06
N LEU A 346 4.29 -1.10 2.28
CA LEU A 346 4.68 -0.64 3.61
C LEU A 346 3.48 -0.59 4.55
N LYS A 347 2.34 -0.04 4.11
CA LYS A 347 1.09 -0.01 4.89
C LYS A 347 0.65 -1.40 5.31
N GLU A 348 0.66 -2.36 4.39
CA GLU A 348 0.33 -3.77 4.67
C GLU A 348 1.31 -4.40 5.67
N GLY A 349 2.62 -4.17 5.49
CA GLY A 349 3.66 -4.65 6.41
C GLY A 349 3.53 -4.07 7.82
N VAL A 350 3.24 -2.77 7.94
CA VAL A 350 3.00 -2.11 9.23
C VAL A 350 1.73 -2.65 9.91
N SER A 351 0.67 -2.93 9.14
CA SER A 351 -0.55 -3.54 9.68
C SER A 351 -0.27 -4.94 10.25
N SER A 352 0.46 -5.77 9.51
CA SER A 352 0.87 -7.11 9.98
C SER A 352 1.77 -7.06 11.23
N TYR A 353 2.72 -6.12 11.26
CA TYR A 353 3.55 -5.87 12.43
C TYR A 353 2.71 -5.43 13.66
N THR A 354 1.71 -4.58 13.43
CA THR A 354 0.79 -4.11 14.48
C THR A 354 -0.03 -5.27 15.07
N GLU A 355 -0.52 -6.16 14.23
CA GLU A 355 -1.21 -7.39 14.68
C GLU A 355 -0.29 -8.29 15.50
N GLY A 356 0.96 -8.50 15.05
CA GLY A 356 1.96 -9.26 15.80
C GLY A 356 2.27 -8.64 17.18
N ALA A 357 2.40 -7.31 17.27
CA ALA A 357 2.59 -6.62 18.54
C ALA A 357 1.38 -6.77 19.49
N ASN A 358 0.16 -6.74 18.96
CA ASN A 358 -1.06 -6.99 19.74
C ASN A 358 -1.10 -8.42 20.29
N GLN A 359 -0.68 -9.42 19.50
CA GLN A 359 -0.59 -10.81 19.96
C GLN A 359 0.45 -10.97 21.08
N LEU A 360 1.63 -10.36 20.93
CA LEU A 360 2.66 -10.37 21.96
C LEU A 360 2.15 -9.74 23.27
N PHE A 361 1.46 -8.59 23.18
CA PHE A 361 0.87 -7.93 24.34
C PHE A 361 -0.20 -8.78 25.04
N ALA A 362 -1.02 -9.49 24.27
CA ALA A 362 -2.00 -10.43 24.82
C ALA A 362 -1.29 -11.57 25.58
N GLY A 363 -0.21 -12.13 25.03
CA GLY A 363 0.61 -13.13 25.70
C GLY A 363 1.24 -12.61 26.99
N VAL A 364 1.79 -11.40 26.98
CA VAL A 364 2.31 -10.73 28.19
C VAL A 364 1.23 -10.56 29.25
N SER A 365 0.01 -10.20 28.85
CA SER A 365 -1.12 -10.05 29.78
C SER A 365 -1.51 -11.38 30.43
N GLN A 366 -1.47 -12.49 29.68
CA GLN A 366 -1.69 -13.82 30.25
C GLN A 366 -0.60 -14.22 31.26
N VAL A 367 0.67 -13.91 30.98
CA VAL A 367 1.77 -14.16 31.92
C VAL A 367 1.63 -13.29 33.18
N ASP A 368 1.19 -12.03 33.04
CA ASP A 368 0.90 -11.14 34.18
C ASP A 368 -0.21 -11.70 35.09
N GLU A 369 -1.29 -12.23 34.50
CA GLU A 369 -2.36 -12.91 35.23
C GLU A 369 -1.86 -14.17 35.94
N GLY A 370 -1.07 -15.00 35.25
CA GLY A 370 -0.44 -16.18 35.84
C GLY A 370 0.52 -15.84 36.98
N ALA A 371 1.29 -14.76 36.86
CA ALA A 371 2.19 -14.28 37.90
C ALA A 371 1.42 -13.82 39.15
N LYS A 372 0.30 -13.13 38.97
CA LYS A 372 -0.61 -12.73 40.08
C LYS A 372 -1.21 -13.95 40.78
N ALA A 373 -1.72 -14.93 40.02
CA ALA A 373 -2.26 -16.16 40.58
C ALA A 373 -1.20 -16.96 41.36
N LEU A 374 0.03 -17.03 40.84
CA LEU A 374 1.16 -17.63 41.56
C LEU A 374 1.43 -16.90 42.88
N LYS A 375 1.47 -15.56 42.86
CA LYS A 375 1.66 -14.75 44.06
C LYS A 375 0.56 -15.00 45.10
N GLU A 376 -0.71 -15.03 44.70
CA GLU A 376 -1.84 -15.34 45.60
C GLU A 376 -1.71 -16.73 46.23
N GLY A 377 -1.28 -17.73 45.45
CA GLY A 377 -0.99 -19.07 45.96
C GLY A 377 0.16 -19.10 46.98
N ILE A 378 1.21 -18.30 46.75
CA ILE A 378 2.33 -18.16 47.69
C ILE A 378 1.90 -17.44 48.96
N ASP A 379 1.09 -16.39 48.85
CA ASP A 379 0.54 -15.66 50.01
C ASP A 379 -0.28 -16.63 50.90
N THR A 380 -1.12 -17.46 50.29
CA THR A 380 -1.86 -18.53 50.98
C THR A 380 -0.91 -19.53 51.65
N MET A 381 0.15 -19.96 50.96
CA MET A 381 1.14 -20.87 51.53
C MET A 381 1.88 -20.24 52.71
N ASN A 382 2.16 -18.93 52.66
CA ASN A 382 2.80 -18.17 53.74
C ASN A 382 1.90 -18.11 54.99
N GLU A 383 0.59 -17.94 54.82
CA GLU A 383 -0.39 -18.02 55.90
C GLU A 383 -0.39 -19.43 56.55
N LYS A 384 -0.51 -20.49 55.74
CA LYS A 384 -0.57 -21.88 56.23
C LYS A 384 0.73 -22.37 56.86
N LYS A 385 1.87 -21.87 56.39
CA LYS A 385 3.18 -22.04 57.05
C LYS A 385 3.14 -21.55 58.50
N THR A 386 2.48 -20.43 58.77
CA THR A 386 2.43 -19.86 60.12
C THR A 386 1.63 -20.76 61.06
N GLU A 387 0.51 -21.32 60.59
CA GLU A 387 -0.28 -22.32 61.32
C GLU A 387 0.55 -23.58 61.62
N LEU A 388 1.27 -24.11 60.62
CA LEU A 388 2.13 -25.28 60.77
C LEU A 388 3.27 -25.02 61.78
N ALA A 389 3.97 -23.90 61.64
CA ALA A 389 5.06 -23.52 62.54
C ALA A 389 4.58 -23.41 63.98
N GLN A 390 3.40 -22.82 64.21
CA GLN A 390 2.80 -22.74 65.53
C GLN A 390 2.44 -24.13 66.09
N GLY A 391 1.78 -24.98 65.29
CA GLY A 391 1.42 -26.34 65.73
C GLY A 391 2.63 -27.22 66.06
N VAL A 392 3.72 -27.09 65.30
CA VAL A 392 4.99 -27.78 65.60
C VAL A 392 5.63 -27.23 66.88
N LYS A 393 5.52 -25.92 67.14
CA LYS A 393 5.99 -25.29 68.38
C LYS A 393 5.20 -25.78 69.61
N ASP A 394 3.88 -25.90 69.47
CA ASP A 394 2.99 -26.43 70.50
C ASP A 394 3.29 -27.91 70.79
N LEU A 395 3.54 -28.71 69.75
CA LEU A 395 4.00 -30.09 69.88
C LEU A 395 5.36 -30.16 70.59
N GLY A 396 6.26 -29.23 70.29
CA GLY A 396 7.55 -29.09 70.99
C GLY A 396 7.37 -28.90 72.49
N ALA A 397 6.52 -27.95 72.88
CA ALA A 397 6.17 -27.74 74.29
C ALA A 397 5.51 -28.97 74.93
N GLY A 398 4.61 -29.65 74.22
CA GLY A 398 3.96 -30.87 74.69
C GLY A 398 4.93 -32.02 74.94
N THR A 399 5.88 -32.25 74.04
CA THR A 399 6.90 -33.31 74.18
C THR A 399 7.93 -32.99 75.25
N GLU A 400 8.23 -31.70 75.46
CA GLU A 400 9.08 -31.26 76.57
C GLU A 400 8.40 -31.49 77.94
N ASN A 401 7.09 -31.23 78.03
CA ASN A 401 6.29 -31.56 79.22
C ASN A 401 6.18 -33.06 79.45
N LEU A 402 5.98 -33.86 78.39
CA LEU A 402 5.98 -35.33 78.49
C LEU A 402 7.32 -35.85 79.02
N SER A 403 8.44 -35.37 78.45
CA SER A 403 9.78 -35.75 78.92
C SER A 403 9.94 -35.45 80.41
N LYS A 404 9.61 -34.23 80.86
CA LYS A 404 9.67 -33.85 82.28
C LYS A 404 8.78 -34.74 83.15
N GLY A 405 7.54 -35.00 82.72
CA GLY A 405 6.61 -35.86 83.45
C GLY A 405 7.09 -37.31 83.56
N THR A 406 7.72 -37.85 82.51
CA THR A 406 8.31 -39.19 82.56
C THR A 406 9.57 -39.27 83.42
N GLU A 407 10.36 -38.20 83.48
CA GLU A 407 11.49 -38.08 84.42
C GLU A 407 11.00 -38.05 85.87
N GLU A 408 9.97 -37.26 86.16
CA GLU A 408 9.36 -37.16 87.48
C GLU A 408 8.71 -38.49 87.91
N PHE A 409 7.96 -39.15 87.02
CA PHE A 409 7.37 -40.46 87.27
C PHE A 409 8.45 -41.52 87.58
N ALA A 410 9.51 -41.59 86.78
CA ALA A 410 10.62 -42.51 87.02
C ALA A 410 11.30 -42.23 88.37
N SER A 411 11.48 -40.96 88.74
CA SER A 411 12.04 -40.56 90.05
C SER A 411 11.16 -40.98 91.23
N ASN A 412 9.85 -40.71 91.14
CA ASN A 412 8.89 -41.07 92.18
C ASN A 412 8.74 -42.59 92.32
N LEU A 413 8.80 -43.31 91.21
CA LEU A 413 8.76 -44.77 91.22
C LEU A 413 10.00 -45.39 91.88
N LYS A 414 11.20 -44.82 91.68
CA LYS A 414 12.41 -45.22 92.41
C LYS A 414 12.22 -45.05 93.92
N THR A 415 11.59 -43.94 94.34
CA THR A 415 11.25 -43.69 95.75
C THR A 415 10.26 -44.73 96.30
N TYR A 416 9.19 -45.04 95.57
CA TYR A 416 8.23 -46.10 95.93
C TYR A 416 8.91 -47.47 96.06
N THR A 417 9.81 -47.79 95.12
CA THR A 417 10.56 -49.05 95.10
C THR A 417 11.45 -49.19 96.33
N ALA A 418 12.16 -48.12 96.71
CA ALA A 418 12.95 -48.10 97.94
C ALA A 418 12.08 -48.32 99.18
N GLY A 419 10.87 -47.74 99.22
CA GLY A 419 9.90 -47.99 100.29
C GLY A 419 9.45 -49.45 100.38
N ALA A 420 9.12 -50.08 99.25
CA ALA A 420 8.76 -51.49 99.18
C ALA A 420 9.92 -52.41 99.62
N GLN A 421 11.15 -52.05 99.25
CA GLN A 421 12.35 -52.79 99.65
C GLN A 421 12.61 -52.69 101.16
N ASN A 422 12.39 -51.50 101.75
CA ASN A 422 12.46 -51.33 103.20
C ASN A 422 11.41 -52.18 103.94
N LEU A 423 10.16 -52.24 103.43
CA LEU A 423 9.12 -53.11 103.98
C LEU A 423 9.53 -54.59 103.89
N SER A 424 10.06 -55.01 102.74
CA SER A 424 10.49 -56.39 102.53
C SER A 424 11.63 -56.78 103.47
N ASN A 425 12.61 -55.91 103.63
CA ASN A 425 13.71 -56.10 104.59
C ASN A 425 13.17 -56.22 106.03
N GLY A 426 12.22 -55.35 106.43
CA GLY A 426 11.59 -55.40 107.75
C GLY A 426 10.79 -56.68 108.00
N LEU A 427 10.03 -57.15 107.01
CA LEU A 427 9.27 -58.42 107.11
C LEU A 427 10.20 -59.63 107.17
N LYS A 428 11.31 -59.61 106.44
CA LYS A 428 12.34 -60.65 106.51
C LYS A 428 12.97 -60.73 107.90
N GLU A 429 13.26 -59.58 108.51
CA GLU A 429 13.77 -59.50 109.88
C GLU A 429 12.72 -59.97 110.90
N LEU A 430 11.46 -59.55 110.76
CA LEU A 430 10.36 -59.97 111.63
C LEU A 430 10.14 -61.49 111.55
N TYR A 431 10.08 -62.05 110.34
CA TYR A 431 9.93 -63.49 110.13
C TYR A 431 11.04 -64.28 110.84
N GLY A 432 12.31 -63.90 110.64
CA GLY A 432 13.44 -64.56 111.30
C GLY A 432 13.40 -64.48 112.83
N LYS A 433 13.05 -63.31 113.38
CA LYS A 433 12.88 -63.12 114.84
C LYS A 433 11.73 -63.96 115.41
N MET A 434 10.61 -64.06 114.67
CA MET A 434 9.45 -64.86 115.07
C MET A 434 9.75 -66.36 115.01
N GLU A 435 10.38 -66.82 113.94
CA GLU A 435 10.83 -68.20 113.79
C GLU A 435 11.73 -68.61 114.97
N GLN A 436 12.65 -67.74 115.39
CA GLN A 436 13.52 -67.99 116.54
C GLN A 436 12.77 -68.00 117.87
N SER A 437 11.86 -67.04 118.10
CA SER A 437 11.14 -66.90 119.38
C SER A 437 10.11 -68.00 119.62
N LEU A 438 9.52 -68.55 118.56
CA LEU A 438 8.44 -69.53 118.65
C LEU A 438 8.91 -70.98 118.84
N GLN A 439 10.22 -71.24 118.77
CA GLN A 439 10.81 -72.55 119.10
C GLN A 439 10.53 -73.01 120.54
N ILE A 440 10.21 -72.09 121.45
CA ILE A 440 9.84 -72.39 122.84
C ILE A 440 8.48 -73.12 122.92
N PHE A 441 7.53 -72.78 122.04
CA PHE A 441 6.19 -73.37 122.04
C PHE A 441 6.18 -74.81 121.49
N ALA A 442 7.17 -75.20 120.70
CA ALA A 442 7.30 -76.55 120.16
C ALA A 442 7.41 -77.64 121.26
N LYS A 443 7.85 -77.28 122.49
CA LYS A 443 7.94 -78.21 123.63
C LYS A 443 6.72 -78.22 124.55
N LEU A 444 5.77 -77.31 124.33
CA LEU A 444 4.57 -77.16 125.16
C LEU A 444 3.66 -78.40 125.11
N PRO A 445 3.43 -79.06 123.96
CA PRO A 445 2.57 -80.26 123.90
C PRO A 445 3.09 -81.43 124.74
N GLU A 446 4.40 -81.71 124.75
CA GLU A 446 5.00 -82.76 125.59
C GLU A 446 4.86 -82.45 127.10
N THR A 447 5.10 -81.18 127.46
CA THR A 447 5.02 -80.73 128.86
C THR A 447 3.59 -80.84 129.38
N MET A 448 2.60 -80.46 128.57
CA MET A 448 1.17 -80.58 128.89
C MET A 448 0.73 -82.02 129.06
N LYS A 449 1.17 -82.92 128.17
CA LYS A 449 0.88 -84.36 128.27
C LYS A 449 1.42 -84.98 129.57
N THR A 450 2.61 -84.55 130.00
CA THR A 450 3.22 -84.99 131.26
C THR A 450 2.41 -84.53 132.48
N LEU A 451 1.99 -83.25 132.50
CA LEU A 451 1.19 -82.71 133.59
C LEU A 451 -0.20 -83.37 133.67
N GLN A 452 -0.82 -83.65 132.53
CA GLN A 452 -2.10 -84.33 132.44
C GLN A 452 -2.05 -85.74 133.02
N ASN A 453 -0.97 -86.49 132.78
CA ASN A 453 -0.75 -87.80 133.39
C ASN A 453 -0.61 -87.72 134.93
N ASN A 454 0.12 -86.73 135.45
CA ASN A 454 0.33 -86.56 136.89
C ASN A 454 -0.99 -86.22 137.63
N VAL A 455 -1.84 -85.37 137.04
CA VAL A 455 -3.17 -85.04 137.58
C VAL A 455 -4.06 -86.29 137.64
N GLY A 456 -3.98 -87.17 136.63
CA GLY A 456 -4.70 -88.45 136.63
C GLY A 456 -4.27 -89.40 137.75
N GLN A 457 -2.97 -89.49 138.03
CA GLN A 457 -2.44 -90.32 139.13
C GLN A 457 -2.86 -89.82 140.51
N LEU A 458 -2.86 -88.50 140.72
CA LEU A 458 -3.26 -87.89 142.00
C LEU A 458 -4.75 -88.13 142.30
N ALA A 459 -5.60 -88.11 141.29
CA ALA A 459 -7.04 -88.36 141.43
C ALA A 459 -7.34 -89.81 141.87
N ALA A 460 -6.53 -90.77 141.39
CA ALA A 460 -6.64 -92.18 141.78
C ALA A 460 -6.27 -92.39 143.26
N GLY A 461 -5.16 -91.82 143.72
CA GLY A 461 -4.71 -91.95 145.12
C GLY A 461 -5.68 -91.34 146.14
N ALA A 462 -6.37 -90.25 145.79
CA ALA A 462 -7.45 -89.71 146.62
C ALA A 462 -8.62 -90.70 146.79
N GLY A 463 -8.91 -91.52 145.77
CA GLY A 463 -9.97 -92.53 145.83
C GLY A 463 -9.67 -93.67 146.83
N GLU A 464 -8.42 -94.15 146.85
CA GLU A 464 -8.00 -95.23 147.75
C GLU A 464 -8.04 -94.81 149.23
N LEU A 465 -7.66 -93.56 149.53
CA LEU A 465 -7.72 -93.00 150.89
C LEU A 465 -9.16 -92.97 151.45
N ALA A 466 -10.14 -92.68 150.59
CA ALA A 466 -11.55 -92.68 150.98
C ALA A 466 -12.08 -94.08 151.36
N SER A 467 -11.61 -95.13 150.66
CA SER A 467 -12.00 -96.52 150.95
C SER A 467 -11.42 -97.06 152.26
N GLY A 468 -10.15 -96.75 152.58
CA GLY A 468 -9.50 -97.24 153.80
C GLY A 468 -10.10 -96.68 155.09
N ALA A 469 -10.64 -95.46 155.06
CA ALA A 469 -11.25 -94.83 156.23
C ALA A 469 -12.55 -95.54 156.68
N ALA A 470 -13.32 -96.13 155.77
CA ALA A 470 -14.59 -96.78 156.08
C ALA A 470 -14.43 -98.09 156.89
N GLU A 471 -13.34 -98.83 156.71
CA GLU A 471 -13.08 -100.11 157.37
C GLU A 471 -12.75 -99.96 158.87
N VAL A 472 -12.02 -98.90 159.25
CA VAL A 472 -11.65 -98.63 160.64
C VAL A 472 -12.87 -98.42 161.55
N GLN A 473 -13.98 -97.91 161.00
CA GLN A 473 -15.20 -97.62 161.75
C GLN A 473 -15.93 -98.90 162.23
N LYS A 474 -15.78 -100.03 161.53
CA LYS A 474 -16.46 -101.30 161.88
C LYS A 474 -15.80 -102.06 163.05
N GLY A 475 -14.47 -101.99 163.20
CA GLY A 475 -13.74 -102.81 164.16
C GLY A 475 -13.94 -102.43 165.64
N ALA A 476 -14.27 -101.17 165.93
CA ALA A 476 -14.36 -100.67 167.31
C ALA A 476 -15.59 -101.19 168.10
N ALA A 477 -16.68 -101.57 167.43
CA ALA A 477 -17.94 -101.96 168.10
C ALA A 477 -17.95 -103.40 168.66
N ALA A 478 -17.08 -104.29 168.17
CA ALA A 478 -17.11 -105.71 168.52
C ALA A 478 -16.48 -106.05 169.90
N MET A 479 -15.58 -105.20 170.41
CA MET A 479 -14.74 -105.51 171.57
C MET A 479 -15.45 -105.40 172.94
N GLN A 480 -16.60 -104.71 173.02
CA GLN A 480 -17.27 -104.39 174.29
C GLN A 480 -18.13 -105.54 174.87
N ASN A 481 -18.61 -106.46 174.03
CA ASN A 481 -19.63 -107.43 174.43
C ASN A 481 -19.11 -108.71 175.12
N GLN A 482 -17.80 -109.02 175.04
CA GLN A 482 -17.26 -110.29 175.57
C GLN A 482 -16.94 -110.29 177.09
N LEU A 483 -16.77 -109.13 177.73
CA LEU A 483 -16.28 -109.05 179.12
C LEU A 483 -17.36 -109.31 180.19
N GLU A 484 -18.63 -109.02 179.90
CA GLU A 484 -19.73 -109.09 180.87
C GLU A 484 -20.13 -110.53 181.24
N SER A 485 -19.95 -111.48 180.31
CA SER A 485 -20.38 -112.87 180.48
C SER A 485 -19.51 -113.67 181.47
N LEU A 486 -18.25 -113.29 181.67
CA LEU A 486 -17.29 -114.01 182.52
C LEU A 486 -17.51 -113.77 184.02
N LYS A 487 -18.02 -112.59 184.40
CA LYS A 487 -18.23 -112.19 185.80
C LYS A 487 -19.34 -112.98 186.51
N LYS A 488 -20.33 -113.49 185.77
CA LYS A 488 -21.54 -114.09 186.35
C LYS A 488 -21.36 -115.56 186.79
N GLY A 489 -20.39 -116.27 186.21
CA GLY A 489 -20.16 -117.71 186.49
C GLY A 489 -19.49 -117.99 187.84
N VAL A 490 -18.60 -117.11 188.30
CA VAL A 490 -17.81 -117.30 189.54
C VAL A 490 -18.69 -117.22 190.80
N GLU A 491 -19.73 -116.39 190.79
CA GLU A 491 -20.51 -116.12 192.00
C GLU A 491 -21.53 -117.19 192.37
N THR A 492 -21.81 -118.11 191.45
CA THR A 492 -22.69 -119.26 191.73
C THR A 492 -21.96 -120.35 192.54
N ALA A 493 -20.64 -120.49 192.40
CA ALA A 493 -19.84 -121.50 193.11
C ALA A 493 -19.65 -121.18 194.62
N LYS A 494 -19.66 -119.89 194.98
CA LYS A 494 -19.43 -119.38 196.33
C LYS A 494 -20.53 -119.74 197.33
N THR A 495 -21.78 -119.79 196.87
CA THR A 495 -22.95 -120.01 197.75
C THR A 495 -23.09 -121.47 198.19
N THR A 496 -22.62 -122.44 197.41
CA THR A 496 -22.78 -123.88 197.70
C THR A 496 -21.84 -124.38 198.80
N VAL A 497 -20.66 -123.77 198.95
CA VAL A 497 -19.66 -124.15 199.97
C VAL A 497 -20.10 -123.76 201.39
N GLY A 498 -20.91 -122.69 201.55
CA GLY A 498 -21.35 -122.20 202.86
C GLY A 498 -22.41 -123.05 203.58
N GLY A 499 -23.17 -123.88 202.86
CA GLY A 499 -24.24 -124.71 203.45
C GLY A 499 -23.75 -125.94 204.22
N ALA A 500 -22.54 -126.43 203.92
CA ALA A 500 -21.97 -127.63 204.53
C ALA A 500 -21.49 -127.41 205.98
N ALA A 501 -21.32 -126.16 206.42
CA ALA A 501 -20.74 -125.82 207.74
C ALA A 501 -21.72 -125.97 208.94
N ALA A 502 -23.03 -126.12 208.71
CA ALA A 502 -24.05 -126.06 209.77
C ALA A 502 -24.43 -127.40 210.42
N LEU A 503 -23.91 -128.54 209.93
CA LEU A 503 -24.39 -129.89 210.32
C LEU A 503 -23.52 -130.63 211.36
N VAL A 504 -22.49 -130.00 211.92
CA VAL A 504 -21.46 -130.69 212.73
C VAL A 504 -21.79 -130.79 214.25
N ASP A 505 -22.88 -130.18 214.75
CA ASP A 505 -23.17 -130.16 216.21
C ASP A 505 -24.09 -131.30 216.75
N GLN A 506 -24.59 -132.25 215.93
CA GLN A 506 -25.78 -133.06 216.30
C GLN A 506 -25.67 -134.60 216.35
N ILE A 507 -24.48 -135.21 216.41
CA ILE A 507 -24.37 -136.68 216.37
C ILE A 507 -23.61 -137.26 217.59
N GLN A 508 -24.23 -138.21 218.30
CA GLN A 508 -23.58 -139.15 219.23
C GLN A 508 -23.65 -140.59 218.68
N TYR A 509 -22.53 -141.32 218.71
CA TYR A 509 -22.42 -142.74 218.36
C TYR A 509 -21.51 -143.51 219.34
N SER A 510 -21.75 -144.82 219.41
CA SER A 510 -21.19 -145.79 220.37
C SER A 510 -20.43 -147.00 219.76
N ASP A 511 -20.13 -147.03 218.45
CA ASP A 511 -19.19 -147.96 217.78
C ASP A 511 -18.90 -147.50 216.34
N THR A 512 -17.64 -147.44 215.90
CA THR A 512 -17.11 -146.51 214.86
C THR A 512 -17.13 -147.00 213.40
N GLN A 513 -17.57 -148.23 213.11
CA GLN A 513 -17.41 -148.82 211.76
C GLN A 513 -18.54 -148.56 210.73
N ALA A 514 -19.76 -148.23 211.15
CA ALA A 514 -20.90 -148.17 210.24
C ALA A 514 -21.09 -146.82 209.50
N LEU A 515 -20.39 -145.74 209.91
CA LEU A 515 -20.63 -144.38 209.40
C LEU A 515 -19.82 -143.99 208.15
N SER A 516 -18.69 -144.65 207.90
CA SER A 516 -17.75 -144.34 206.79
C SER A 516 -18.31 -144.69 205.40
N GLN A 517 -19.24 -145.66 205.32
CA GLN A 517 -19.76 -146.15 204.03
C GLN A 517 -20.82 -145.22 203.41
N ASP A 518 -21.63 -144.50 204.20
CA ASP A 518 -22.77 -143.73 203.66
C ASP A 518 -22.35 -142.35 203.11
N ALA A 519 -21.35 -141.71 203.71
CA ALA A 519 -20.83 -140.40 203.29
C ALA A 519 -20.09 -140.45 201.94
N THR A 520 -19.43 -141.57 201.65
CA THR A 520 -18.68 -141.79 200.40
C THR A 520 -19.63 -141.84 199.18
N ALA A 521 -20.80 -142.47 199.31
CA ALA A 521 -21.70 -142.73 198.20
C ALA A 521 -22.43 -141.47 197.67
N GLN A 522 -22.72 -140.48 198.52
CA GLN A 522 -23.40 -139.26 198.08
C GLN A 522 -22.48 -138.25 197.38
N ALA A 523 -21.20 -138.17 197.76
CA ALA A 523 -20.25 -137.22 197.19
C ALA A 523 -19.93 -137.53 195.71
N GLN A 524 -19.88 -138.81 195.34
CA GLN A 524 -19.59 -139.25 193.97
C GLN A 524 -20.70 -138.87 192.97
N LYS A 525 -21.98 -138.94 193.37
CA LYS A 525 -23.12 -138.70 192.46
C LYS A 525 -23.26 -137.23 192.04
N ALA A 526 -22.88 -136.28 192.88
CA ALA A 526 -23.01 -134.84 192.60
C ALA A 526 -21.94 -134.32 191.62
N ALA A 527 -20.74 -134.92 191.63
CA ALA A 527 -19.62 -134.48 190.80
C ALA A 527 -19.79 -134.86 189.31
N ALA A 528 -20.32 -136.03 189.00
CA ALA A 528 -20.46 -136.51 187.62
C ALA A 528 -21.43 -135.67 186.74
N GLY A 529 -22.53 -135.16 187.31
CA GLY A 529 -23.54 -134.41 186.55
C GLY A 529 -23.12 -132.99 186.11
N LYS A 530 -22.17 -132.37 186.82
CA LYS A 530 -21.73 -131.00 186.54
C LYS A 530 -20.68 -130.93 185.42
N LEU A 531 -19.87 -131.98 185.30
CA LEU A 531 -18.77 -132.06 184.35
C LEU A 531 -19.27 -132.17 182.90
N GLN A 532 -20.39 -132.85 182.65
CA GLN A 532 -20.97 -132.98 181.30
C GLN A 532 -21.49 -131.64 180.74
N GLN A 533 -22.07 -130.79 181.60
CA GLN A 533 -22.69 -129.53 181.18
C GLN A 533 -21.66 -128.46 180.72
N VAL A 534 -20.42 -128.58 181.19
CA VAL A 534 -19.31 -127.66 180.85
C VAL A 534 -18.74 -127.97 179.46
N ASN A 535 -18.64 -129.25 179.08
CA ASN A 535 -18.14 -129.65 177.76
C ASN A 535 -19.01 -129.09 176.62
N ASP A 536 -20.34 -129.10 176.76
CA ASP A 536 -21.27 -128.65 175.70
C ASP A 536 -21.22 -127.13 175.46
N GLN A 537 -21.06 -126.35 176.53
CA GLN A 537 -21.02 -124.88 176.44
C GLN A 537 -19.74 -124.36 175.77
N GLN A 538 -18.63 -125.09 175.89
CA GLN A 538 -17.34 -124.69 175.34
C GLN A 538 -17.31 -124.77 173.80
N LYS A 539 -17.93 -125.80 173.21
CA LYS A 539 -18.00 -125.98 171.75
C LYS A 539 -18.86 -124.90 171.07
N ALA A 540 -19.97 -124.49 171.67
CA ALA A 540 -20.86 -123.47 171.10
C ALA A 540 -20.23 -122.07 171.00
N ASN A 541 -19.40 -121.69 171.98
CA ASN A 541 -18.79 -120.36 172.02
C ASN A 541 -17.67 -120.18 170.98
N VAL A 542 -16.92 -121.24 170.68
CA VAL A 542 -15.84 -121.20 169.68
C VAL A 542 -16.41 -121.08 168.26
N ALA A 543 -17.54 -121.73 167.99
CA ALA A 543 -18.18 -121.67 166.67
C ALA A 543 -18.62 -120.25 166.28
N SER A 544 -19.26 -119.51 167.19
CA SER A 544 -19.73 -118.14 166.92
C SER A 544 -18.60 -117.12 166.74
N ALA A 545 -17.46 -117.31 167.38
CA ALA A 545 -16.31 -116.42 167.25
C ALA A 545 -15.63 -116.53 165.87
N LEU A 546 -15.64 -117.73 165.28
CA LEU A 546 -15.05 -117.97 163.96
C LEU A 546 -15.90 -117.38 162.82
N ASP A 547 -17.23 -117.39 162.95
CA ASP A 547 -18.14 -116.77 161.97
C ASP A 547 -17.98 -115.25 161.89
N ALA A 548 -17.81 -114.59 163.04
CA ALA A 548 -17.60 -113.15 163.09
C ALA A 548 -16.27 -112.72 162.44
N ALA A 549 -15.30 -113.63 162.32
CA ALA A 549 -13.99 -113.38 161.74
C ALA A 549 -13.90 -113.73 160.23
N GLY A 550 -15.00 -114.20 159.61
CA GLY A 550 -15.05 -114.51 158.17
C GLY A 550 -14.19 -115.70 157.75
N VAL A 551 -13.88 -116.60 158.70
CA VAL A 551 -13.05 -117.79 158.46
C VAL A 551 -13.88 -118.81 157.67
N SER A 552 -13.26 -119.49 156.70
CA SER A 552 -13.98 -120.44 155.82
C SER A 552 -14.52 -121.66 156.59
N GLU A 553 -15.68 -122.19 156.16
CA GLU A 553 -16.38 -123.29 156.87
C GLU A 553 -15.53 -124.58 157.00
N GLU A 554 -14.60 -124.80 156.07
CA GLU A 554 -13.65 -125.91 156.12
C GLU A 554 -12.64 -125.76 157.28
N GLN A 555 -12.19 -124.53 157.57
CA GLN A 555 -11.28 -124.23 158.67
C GLN A 555 -12.00 -124.26 160.03
N LYS A 556 -13.26 -123.85 160.06
CA LYS A 556 -14.10 -123.87 161.27
C LYS A 556 -14.35 -125.30 161.78
N THR A 557 -14.60 -126.23 160.86
CA THR A 557 -14.87 -127.64 161.20
C THR A 557 -13.65 -128.33 161.81
N ALA A 558 -12.44 -128.03 161.33
CA ALA A 558 -11.20 -128.62 161.85
C ALA A 558 -10.87 -128.17 163.30
N VAL A 559 -11.18 -126.91 163.63
CA VAL A 559 -10.95 -126.36 164.98
C VAL A 559 -11.89 -126.99 166.00
N LEU A 560 -13.15 -127.24 165.64
CA LEU A 560 -14.13 -127.85 166.54
C LEU A 560 -13.84 -129.33 166.87
N ALA A 561 -13.28 -130.09 165.91
CA ALA A 561 -12.90 -131.49 166.12
C ALA A 561 -11.65 -131.67 166.99
N SER A 562 -10.85 -130.62 167.16
CA SER A 562 -9.61 -130.63 167.93
C SER A 562 -9.81 -130.32 169.42
N LEU A 563 -11.06 -130.03 169.82
CA LEU A 563 -11.42 -129.74 171.20
C LEU A 563 -11.60 -131.04 171.99
N GLY A 564 -10.64 -131.34 172.85
CA GLY A 564 -10.71 -132.43 173.83
C GLY A 564 -11.75 -132.18 174.93
N GLU A 565 -12.27 -133.24 175.52
CA GLU A 565 -13.32 -133.21 176.56
C GLU A 565 -12.78 -133.48 177.98
N ILE A 566 -13.44 -132.93 179.00
CA ILE A 566 -13.11 -133.13 180.42
C ILE A 566 -13.70 -134.47 180.93
N SER A 567 -12.90 -135.28 181.65
CA SER A 567 -13.24 -136.64 182.17
C SER A 567 -14.20 -136.62 183.38
N THR A 568 -15.09 -137.63 183.48
CA THR A 568 -16.20 -137.72 184.47
C THR A 568 -15.96 -138.68 185.64
N ASP A 569 -14.72 -139.13 185.85
CA ASP A 569 -14.39 -140.10 186.90
C ASP A 569 -14.23 -139.43 188.29
N VAL A 570 -14.86 -140.02 189.31
CA VAL A 570 -15.04 -139.46 190.67
C VAL A 570 -14.77 -140.49 191.77
N SER A 571 -14.11 -141.59 191.42
CA SER A 571 -13.88 -142.74 192.28
C SER A 571 -12.97 -142.47 193.50
N ASP A 572 -12.14 -141.41 193.48
CA ASP A 572 -11.16 -141.08 194.54
C ASP A 572 -11.75 -140.48 195.83
N ILE A 573 -13.06 -140.25 195.87
CA ILE A 573 -13.70 -139.56 197.00
C ILE A 573 -14.10 -140.61 198.06
N GLN A 574 -13.37 -140.72 199.18
CA GLN A 574 -13.70 -141.54 200.38
C GLN A 574 -13.53 -140.78 201.71
N VAL A 575 -14.28 -141.15 202.75
CA VAL A 575 -14.41 -140.44 204.06
C VAL A 575 -14.24 -141.40 205.29
N THR A 576 -13.49 -141.05 206.35
CA THR A 576 -13.16 -141.93 207.53
C THR A 576 -13.27 -141.23 208.92
N VAL A 577 -13.55 -141.97 210.04
CA VAL A 577 -13.82 -141.49 211.45
C VAL A 577 -13.07 -142.31 212.54
N SER A 578 -12.53 -141.75 213.66
CA SER A 578 -11.91 -142.53 214.81
C SER A 578 -11.79 -141.83 216.21
N ASP A 579 -11.33 -142.58 217.26
CA ASP A 579 -11.79 -142.67 218.68
C ASP A 579 -11.30 -141.69 219.80
N ASP A 580 -10.50 -140.65 219.53
CA ASP A 580 -10.16 -139.59 220.52
C ASP A 580 -10.09 -138.22 219.83
N THR A 581 -11.10 -137.35 220.00
CA THR A 581 -11.37 -136.44 218.89
C THR A 581 -11.96 -135.07 219.22
N ALA A 582 -11.54 -134.48 220.35
CA ALA A 582 -11.45 -133.01 220.46
C ALA A 582 -10.55 -132.40 219.35
N ALA A 583 -9.66 -133.19 218.75
CA ALA A 583 -8.85 -132.84 217.57
C ALA A 583 -9.59 -132.94 216.21
N HIS A 584 -10.63 -133.78 216.06
CA HIS A 584 -11.35 -133.97 214.77
C HIS A 584 -12.22 -132.77 214.42
N ASN A 585 -12.97 -132.26 215.41
CA ASN A 585 -13.88 -131.14 215.19
C ASN A 585 -13.11 -129.85 214.81
N ALA A 586 -11.83 -129.77 215.17
CA ALA A 586 -10.94 -128.68 214.74
C ALA A 586 -10.41 -128.88 213.31
N GLU A 587 -10.08 -130.11 212.90
CA GLU A 587 -9.49 -130.39 211.59
C GLU A 587 -10.51 -130.27 210.43
N VAL A 588 -11.75 -130.71 210.63
CA VAL A 588 -12.83 -130.59 209.62
C VAL A 588 -13.25 -129.13 209.42
N LYS A 589 -13.29 -128.33 210.50
CA LYS A 589 -13.53 -126.88 210.40
C LYS A 589 -12.39 -126.14 209.69
N ALA A 590 -11.13 -126.58 209.83
CA ALA A 590 -9.98 -125.96 209.16
C ALA A 590 -9.96 -126.20 207.64
N LYS A 591 -10.36 -127.39 207.17
CA LYS A 591 -10.39 -127.70 205.73
C LYS A 591 -11.54 -127.00 204.98
N LEU A 592 -12.70 -126.79 205.63
CA LEU A 592 -13.79 -125.99 205.06
C LEU A 592 -13.46 -124.49 205.00
N ALA A 593 -12.71 -123.95 205.96
CA ALA A 593 -12.25 -122.55 205.90
C ALA A 593 -11.28 -122.28 204.74
N GLY A 594 -10.40 -123.24 204.43
CA GLY A 594 -9.47 -123.14 203.29
C GLY A 594 -10.15 -123.12 201.92
N ALA A 595 -11.25 -123.85 201.74
CA ALA A 595 -12.02 -123.84 200.49
C ALA A 595 -12.81 -122.53 200.29
N GLN A 596 -13.27 -121.89 201.37
CA GLN A 596 -13.91 -120.57 201.31
C GLN A 596 -12.91 -119.47 200.91
N GLN A 597 -11.68 -119.52 201.41
CA GLN A 597 -10.66 -118.50 201.15
C GLN A 597 -10.15 -118.49 199.70
N GLY A 598 -10.10 -119.64 199.03
CA GLY A 598 -9.66 -119.75 197.62
C GLY A 598 -10.64 -119.13 196.62
N LEU A 599 -11.95 -119.21 196.87
CA LEU A 599 -12.99 -118.60 196.02
C LEU A 599 -13.05 -117.08 196.19
N GLU A 600 -12.64 -116.55 197.34
CA GLU A 600 -12.65 -115.11 197.65
C GLU A 600 -11.51 -114.35 196.92
N VAL A 601 -10.37 -115.02 196.69
CA VAL A 601 -9.24 -114.47 195.90
C VAL A 601 -9.60 -114.31 194.42
N ILE A 602 -10.29 -115.29 193.82
CA ILE A 602 -10.67 -115.26 192.39
C ILE A 602 -11.74 -114.19 192.12
N SER A 603 -12.69 -114.01 193.05
CA SER A 603 -13.66 -112.91 192.97
C SER A 603 -13.02 -111.52 193.06
N GLY A 604 -11.91 -111.36 193.79
CA GLY A 604 -11.20 -110.09 193.95
C GLY A 604 -10.39 -109.66 192.72
N GLU A 605 -9.82 -110.61 191.97
CA GLU A 605 -9.01 -110.32 190.77
C GLU A 605 -9.87 -109.92 189.55
N LEU A 606 -11.05 -110.53 189.37
CA LEU A 606 -11.99 -110.19 188.29
C LEU A 606 -12.66 -108.81 188.44
N GLY A 607 -12.65 -108.23 189.65
CA GLY A 607 -13.18 -106.89 189.91
C GLY A 607 -12.33 -105.73 189.37
N LYS A 608 -11.06 -105.98 189.00
CA LYS A 608 -10.10 -104.93 188.61
C LYS A 608 -10.08 -104.59 187.11
N VAL A 609 -10.84 -105.29 186.26
CA VAL A 609 -10.88 -105.06 184.81
C VAL A 609 -12.13 -104.23 184.42
N GLN A 610 -11.92 -103.00 183.95
CA GLN A 610 -12.89 -102.13 183.26
C GLN A 610 -12.28 -101.59 181.95
N ILE A 611 -13.04 -101.59 180.85
CA ILE A 611 -12.71 -100.84 179.60
C ILE A 611 -13.64 -99.61 179.54
N ASP A 612 -13.07 -98.40 179.51
CA ASP A 612 -13.81 -97.13 179.49
C ASP A 612 -14.25 -96.75 178.05
N PRO A 613 -15.55 -96.52 177.78
CA PRO A 613 -16.08 -96.16 176.45
C PRO A 613 -15.46 -94.90 175.79
N SER A 614 -14.88 -93.99 176.56
CA SER A 614 -14.29 -92.74 176.05
C SER A 614 -13.00 -92.95 175.23
N THR A 615 -12.40 -94.14 175.28
CA THR A 615 -11.13 -94.45 174.61
C THR A 615 -11.26 -94.82 173.12
N LEU A 616 -12.47 -95.10 172.61
CA LEU A 616 -12.70 -95.55 171.23
C LEU A 616 -13.26 -94.47 170.27
N GLN A 617 -13.79 -93.35 170.79
CA GLN A 617 -14.41 -92.25 170.01
C GLN A 617 -13.46 -91.53 169.01
N PRO A 618 -12.17 -91.27 169.33
CA PRO A 618 -11.27 -90.54 168.42
C PRO A 618 -10.97 -91.30 167.11
N LEU A 619 -11.02 -92.64 167.15
CA LEU A 619 -10.78 -93.48 165.97
C LEU A 619 -11.90 -93.31 164.93
N THR A 620 -13.16 -93.21 165.38
CA THR A 620 -14.31 -93.09 164.48
C THR A 620 -14.45 -91.71 163.83
N ASP A 621 -14.02 -90.64 164.51
CA ASP A 621 -14.09 -89.26 163.96
C ASP A 621 -12.95 -88.97 162.95
N GLY A 622 -11.76 -89.54 163.18
CA GLY A 622 -10.63 -89.40 162.27
C GLY A 622 -10.91 -89.99 160.89
N ALA A 623 -11.60 -91.13 160.84
CA ALA A 623 -12.02 -91.79 159.61
C ALA A 623 -12.96 -90.91 158.75
N ALA A 624 -13.98 -90.30 159.35
CA ALA A 624 -14.96 -89.49 158.61
C ALA A 624 -14.32 -88.24 157.96
N LYS A 625 -13.35 -87.60 158.63
CA LYS A 625 -12.63 -86.44 158.08
C LYS A 625 -11.74 -86.79 156.89
N ALA A 626 -11.08 -87.94 156.92
CA ALA A 626 -10.24 -88.41 155.81
C ALA A 626 -11.07 -88.63 154.53
N GLN A 627 -12.28 -89.20 154.68
CA GLN A 627 -13.18 -89.45 153.55
C GLN A 627 -13.69 -88.16 152.89
N ALA A 628 -14.03 -87.13 153.68
CA ALA A 628 -14.47 -85.84 153.14
C ALA A 628 -13.34 -85.07 152.42
N GLY A 629 -12.12 -85.10 152.95
CA GLY A 629 -10.96 -84.45 152.32
C GLY A 629 -10.58 -85.06 150.97
N ALA A 630 -10.68 -86.38 150.84
CA ALA A 630 -10.45 -87.10 149.60
C ALA A 630 -11.44 -86.70 148.48
N ALA A 631 -12.74 -86.57 148.80
CA ALA A 631 -13.76 -86.18 147.83
C ALA A 631 -13.56 -84.75 147.29
N GLN A 632 -13.14 -83.82 148.15
CA GLN A 632 -12.85 -82.44 147.73
C GLN A 632 -11.64 -82.37 146.78
N MET A 633 -10.59 -83.16 147.05
CA MET A 633 -9.41 -83.21 146.18
C MET A 633 -9.74 -83.74 144.78
N GLN A 634 -10.60 -84.75 144.65
CA GLN A 634 -11.02 -85.27 143.34
C GLN A 634 -11.79 -84.23 142.50
N ALA A 635 -12.64 -83.41 143.12
CA ALA A 635 -13.40 -82.38 142.42
C ALA A 635 -12.51 -81.29 141.83
N GLU A 636 -11.48 -80.86 142.56
CA GLU A 636 -10.55 -79.82 142.10
C GLU A 636 -9.59 -80.34 141.00
N LEU A 637 -9.14 -81.59 141.08
CA LEU A 637 -8.30 -82.19 140.03
C LEU A 637 -9.04 -82.33 138.68
N LYS A 638 -10.36 -82.54 138.70
CA LYS A 638 -11.18 -82.60 137.47
C LYS A 638 -11.23 -81.26 136.73
N LYS A 639 -11.41 -80.15 137.45
CA LYS A 639 -11.38 -78.79 136.84
C LYS A 639 -10.03 -78.47 136.21
N MET A 640 -8.93 -78.90 136.85
CA MET A 640 -7.59 -78.73 136.30
C MET A 640 -7.42 -79.50 134.98
N GLY A 641 -7.99 -80.71 134.89
CA GLY A 641 -8.03 -81.52 133.66
C GLY A 641 -8.74 -80.84 132.49
N GLU A 642 -9.90 -80.24 132.73
CA GLU A 642 -10.68 -79.52 131.70
C GLU A 642 -9.93 -78.28 131.19
N THR A 643 -9.26 -77.55 132.09
CA THR A 643 -8.45 -76.36 131.72
C THR A 643 -7.26 -76.73 130.82
N MET A 644 -6.64 -77.90 131.04
CA MET A 644 -5.50 -78.35 130.24
C MET A 644 -5.86 -78.69 128.78
N ASN A 645 -7.09 -79.12 128.50
CA ASN A 645 -7.53 -79.44 127.13
C ASN A 645 -7.67 -78.19 126.23
N GLY A 646 -7.96 -77.02 126.81
CA GLY A 646 -8.07 -75.76 126.07
C GLY A 646 -6.74 -75.18 125.58
N MET A 647 -5.59 -75.71 126.01
CA MET A 647 -4.26 -75.20 125.64
C MET A 647 -3.70 -75.81 124.34
N GLY A 648 -4.37 -76.79 123.73
CA GLY A 648 -3.96 -77.40 122.46
C GLY A 648 -4.01 -76.47 121.24
N ASP A 649 -4.87 -75.44 121.27
CA ASP A 649 -5.12 -74.53 120.15
C ASP A 649 -4.02 -73.47 119.94
N ILE A 650 -3.10 -73.32 120.91
CA ILE A 650 -2.03 -72.32 120.87
C ILE A 650 -1.01 -72.63 119.76
N GLN A 651 -0.66 -73.90 119.55
CA GLN A 651 0.31 -74.30 118.52
C GLN A 651 -0.20 -73.99 117.11
N THR A 652 -1.49 -74.30 116.85
CA THR A 652 -2.14 -74.00 115.57
C THR A 652 -2.18 -72.49 115.29
N ALA A 653 -2.45 -71.67 116.31
CA ALA A 653 -2.43 -70.22 116.17
C ALA A 653 -1.01 -69.70 115.87
N VAL A 654 0.01 -70.24 116.52
CA VAL A 654 1.42 -69.91 116.30
C VAL A 654 1.86 -70.22 114.87
N ASP A 655 1.53 -71.40 114.36
CA ASP A 655 1.88 -71.81 112.99
C ASP A 655 1.15 -70.96 111.93
N ALA A 656 -0.12 -70.60 112.19
CA ALA A 656 -0.87 -69.72 111.33
C ALA A 656 -0.26 -68.30 111.24
N ILE A 657 0.21 -67.76 112.37
CA ILE A 657 0.88 -66.46 112.40
C ILE A 657 2.23 -66.52 111.67
N LEU A 658 3.04 -67.57 111.90
CA LEU A 658 4.31 -67.76 111.18
C LEU A 658 4.08 -67.85 109.67
N LYS A 659 3.09 -68.62 109.24
CA LYS A 659 2.71 -68.72 107.82
C LYS A 659 2.25 -67.37 107.27
N GLY A 660 1.41 -66.63 107.98
CA GLY A 660 0.94 -65.31 107.56
C GLY A 660 2.09 -64.31 107.39
N VAL A 661 3.07 -64.31 108.30
CA VAL A 661 4.25 -63.44 108.20
C VAL A 661 5.19 -63.89 107.07
N LYS A 662 5.31 -65.21 106.82
CA LYS A 662 6.05 -65.74 105.66
C LYS A 662 5.41 -65.31 104.34
N ASP A 663 4.10 -65.46 104.23
CA ASP A 663 3.34 -65.09 103.02
C ASP A 663 3.46 -63.56 102.76
N LEU A 664 3.43 -62.74 103.82
CA LEU A 664 3.70 -61.29 103.73
C LEU A 664 5.13 -61.00 103.26
N LYS A 665 6.13 -61.68 103.81
CA LYS A 665 7.53 -61.55 103.38
C LYS A 665 7.68 -61.91 101.90
N ASP A 666 7.20 -63.08 101.47
CA ASP A 666 7.36 -63.54 100.09
C ASP A 666 6.59 -62.63 99.11
N GLY A 667 5.40 -62.15 99.51
CA GLY A 667 4.65 -61.14 98.76
C GLY A 667 5.40 -59.81 98.61
N SER A 668 6.10 -59.37 99.65
CA SER A 668 6.92 -58.15 99.61
C SER A 668 8.16 -58.29 98.71
N GLU A 669 8.77 -59.48 98.63
CA GLU A 669 9.89 -59.76 97.73
C GLU A 669 9.42 -59.76 96.27
N ALA A 670 8.27 -60.37 95.99
CA ALA A 670 7.63 -60.32 94.67
C ALA A 670 7.28 -58.88 94.26
N LEU A 671 6.79 -58.06 95.20
CA LEU A 671 6.54 -56.63 94.96
C LEU A 671 7.81 -55.88 94.57
N CYS A 672 8.95 -56.17 95.21
CA CYS A 672 10.24 -55.58 94.85
C CYS A 672 10.65 -55.93 93.41
N GLY A 673 10.54 -57.20 93.02
CA GLY A 673 10.85 -57.63 91.65
C GLY A 673 9.95 -56.98 90.59
N ASN A 674 8.64 -56.86 90.88
CA ASN A 674 7.71 -56.15 89.99
C ASN A 674 8.05 -54.65 89.88
N ASN A 675 8.49 -54.03 90.98
CA ASN A 675 8.91 -52.64 90.98
C ASN A 675 10.19 -52.42 90.15
N GLU A 676 11.15 -53.33 90.15
CA GLU A 676 12.33 -53.25 89.27
C GLU A 676 11.93 -53.27 87.79
N ALA A 677 11.04 -54.17 87.39
CA ALA A 677 10.51 -54.21 86.03
C ALA A 677 9.77 -52.90 85.66
N LEU A 678 8.99 -52.36 86.59
CA LEU A 678 8.28 -51.09 86.41
C LEU A 678 9.24 -49.91 86.25
N ASN A 679 10.34 -49.86 87.02
CA ASN A 679 11.38 -48.83 86.87
C ASN A 679 12.03 -48.89 85.49
N LYS A 680 12.31 -50.09 84.98
CA LYS A 680 12.88 -50.26 83.63
C LYS A 680 11.90 -49.82 82.55
N GLY A 681 10.61 -50.11 82.72
CA GLY A 681 9.54 -49.59 81.87
C GLY A 681 9.50 -48.05 81.87
N ALA A 682 9.61 -47.42 83.04
CA ALA A 682 9.64 -45.96 83.18
C ALA A 682 10.89 -45.34 82.52
N GLU A 683 12.06 -45.98 82.62
CA GLU A 683 13.28 -45.54 81.94
C GLU A 683 13.16 -45.60 80.42
N ASN A 684 12.58 -46.69 79.88
CA ASN A 684 12.32 -46.81 78.44
C ASN A 684 11.31 -45.76 77.96
N LEU A 685 10.25 -45.51 78.73
CA LEU A 685 9.27 -44.46 78.42
C LEU A 685 9.93 -43.07 78.38
N ASN A 686 10.80 -42.77 79.33
CA ASN A 686 11.56 -41.51 79.36
C ASN A 686 12.50 -41.37 78.15
N GLN A 687 13.21 -42.43 77.77
CA GLN A 687 14.03 -42.42 76.55
C GLN A 687 13.20 -42.18 75.29
N GLY A 688 12.05 -42.83 75.16
CA GLY A 688 11.11 -42.61 74.07
C GLY A 688 10.60 -41.17 74.02
N ALA A 689 10.29 -40.56 75.18
CA ALA A 689 9.90 -39.16 75.26
C ALA A 689 11.02 -38.20 74.81
N LYS A 690 12.28 -38.49 75.16
CA LYS A 690 13.45 -37.72 74.70
C LYS A 690 13.66 -37.81 73.20
N GLN A 691 13.59 -39.01 72.63
CA GLN A 691 13.70 -39.21 71.18
C GLN A 691 12.58 -38.49 70.42
N LEU A 692 11.35 -38.53 70.94
CA LEU A 692 10.24 -37.79 70.37
C LEU A 692 10.49 -36.27 70.39
N ASN A 693 10.99 -35.73 71.51
CA ASN A 693 11.37 -34.31 71.63
C ASN A 693 12.47 -33.93 70.62
N GLU A 694 13.50 -34.75 70.45
CA GLU A 694 14.54 -34.55 69.44
C GLU A 694 13.97 -34.54 68.01
N GLY A 695 13.08 -35.47 67.70
CA GLY A 695 12.37 -35.50 66.41
C GLY A 695 11.55 -34.23 66.15
N VAL A 696 10.88 -33.71 67.17
CA VAL A 696 10.13 -32.45 67.07
C VAL A 696 11.04 -31.23 66.91
N LYS A 697 12.22 -31.21 67.55
CA LYS A 697 13.24 -30.17 67.30
C LYS A 697 13.76 -30.20 65.87
N ALA A 698 13.93 -31.38 65.28
CA ALA A 698 14.28 -31.50 63.86
C ALA A 698 13.14 -31.01 62.96
N LEU A 699 11.89 -31.31 63.30
CA LEU A 699 10.71 -30.82 62.59
C LEU A 699 10.60 -29.29 62.65
N LEU A 700 10.88 -28.66 63.81
CA LEU A 700 10.97 -27.20 63.96
C LEU A 700 11.95 -26.58 62.96
N LYS A 701 13.17 -27.12 62.88
CA LYS A 701 14.16 -26.66 61.88
C LYS A 701 13.67 -26.86 60.45
N GLY A 702 12.98 -27.97 60.17
CA GLY A 702 12.34 -28.20 58.87
C GLY A 702 11.30 -27.14 58.53
N THR A 703 10.49 -26.72 59.50
CA THR A 703 9.51 -25.63 59.31
C THR A 703 10.17 -24.26 59.12
N GLU A 704 11.33 -24.00 59.74
CA GLU A 704 12.13 -22.79 59.50
C GLU A 704 12.71 -22.77 58.07
N ALA A 705 13.27 -23.89 57.60
CA ALA A 705 13.78 -23.99 56.23
C ALA A 705 12.66 -23.85 55.18
N LEU A 706 11.49 -24.46 55.43
CA LEU A 706 10.30 -24.27 54.61
C LEU A 706 9.87 -22.80 54.61
N SER A 707 9.89 -22.14 55.78
CA SER A 707 9.58 -20.73 55.93
C SER A 707 10.45 -19.84 55.04
N ASP A 708 11.75 -20.09 55.02
CA ASP A 708 12.71 -19.34 54.21
C ASP A 708 12.53 -19.59 52.71
N GLY A 709 12.30 -20.84 52.32
CA GLY A 709 12.03 -21.20 50.92
C GLY A 709 10.76 -20.53 50.37
N ILE A 710 9.69 -20.46 51.18
CA ILE A 710 8.47 -19.73 50.83
C ILE A 710 8.77 -18.23 50.67
N GLY A 711 9.62 -17.66 51.53
CA GLY A 711 10.05 -16.26 51.42
C GLY A 711 10.81 -15.96 50.13
N GLN A 712 11.73 -16.85 49.72
CA GLN A 712 12.43 -16.73 48.44
C GLN A 712 11.48 -16.83 47.25
N LEU A 713 10.52 -17.75 47.30
CA LEU A 713 9.52 -17.91 46.26
C LEU A 713 8.61 -16.67 46.15
N ALA A 714 8.22 -16.07 47.28
CA ALA A 714 7.45 -14.83 47.32
C ALA A 714 8.21 -13.67 46.66
N ALA A 715 9.50 -13.48 47.02
CA ALA A 715 10.34 -12.44 46.41
C ALA A 715 10.51 -12.66 44.88
N GLY A 716 10.60 -13.91 44.44
CA GLY A 716 10.63 -14.27 43.02
C GLY A 716 9.31 -13.93 42.30
N ALA A 717 8.16 -14.20 42.92
CA ALA A 717 6.85 -13.85 42.39
C ALA A 717 6.61 -12.34 42.34
N ASP A 718 7.07 -11.58 43.35
CA ASP A 718 7.05 -10.11 43.33
C ASP A 718 7.92 -9.56 42.19
N SER A 719 9.10 -10.14 41.95
CA SER A 719 9.96 -9.76 40.83
C SER A 719 9.32 -10.07 39.48
N LEU A 720 8.67 -11.25 39.36
CA LEU A 720 7.97 -11.65 38.14
C LEU A 720 6.79 -10.71 37.85
N THR A 721 5.95 -10.41 38.83
CA THR A 721 4.82 -9.48 38.69
C THR A 721 5.28 -8.06 38.37
N GLY A 722 6.38 -7.59 38.96
CA GLY A 722 7.01 -6.32 38.61
C GLY A 722 7.50 -6.29 37.15
N GLY A 723 8.16 -7.37 36.70
CA GLY A 723 8.64 -7.53 35.33
C GLY A 723 7.51 -7.60 34.29
N THR A 724 6.43 -8.33 34.58
CA THR A 724 5.25 -8.41 33.69
C THR A 724 4.52 -7.08 33.61
N ALA A 725 4.43 -6.32 34.72
CA ALA A 725 3.88 -4.98 34.72
C ALA A 725 4.69 -4.01 33.83
N GLN A 726 6.02 -4.09 33.88
CA GLN A 726 6.90 -3.31 33.00
C GLN A 726 6.74 -3.71 31.53
N LEU A 727 6.71 -5.02 31.22
CA LEU A 727 6.48 -5.50 29.85
C LEU A 727 5.11 -5.06 29.33
N LYS A 728 4.07 -5.07 30.16
CA LYS A 728 2.74 -4.59 29.80
C LYS A 728 2.73 -3.09 29.51
N ALA A 729 3.41 -2.28 30.33
CA ALA A 729 3.56 -0.86 30.06
C ALA A 729 4.30 -0.59 28.74
N GLY A 730 5.41 -1.31 28.49
CA GLY A 730 6.15 -1.24 27.23
C GLY A 730 5.33 -1.69 26.02
N GLY A 731 4.54 -2.75 26.16
CA GLY A 731 3.64 -3.24 25.12
C GLY A 731 2.51 -2.26 24.80
N ASN A 732 1.93 -1.59 25.80
CA ASN A 732 0.96 -0.50 25.56
C ASN A 732 1.59 0.65 24.75
N ALA A 733 2.82 1.06 25.11
CA ALA A 733 3.53 2.09 24.37
C ALA A 733 3.84 1.66 22.93
N LEU A 734 4.24 0.39 22.73
CA LEU A 734 4.48 -0.19 21.41
C LEU A 734 3.21 -0.19 20.55
N ILE A 735 2.08 -0.62 21.10
CA ILE A 735 0.78 -0.60 20.41
C ILE A 735 0.43 0.82 19.99
N ALA A 736 0.57 1.81 20.88
CA ALA A 736 0.30 3.21 20.57
C ALA A 736 1.18 3.74 19.43
N ASN A 737 2.49 3.45 19.46
CA ASN A 737 3.42 3.80 18.39
C ASN A 737 3.08 3.10 17.07
N ASN A 738 2.63 1.85 17.13
CA ASN A 738 2.22 1.09 15.94
C ASN A 738 0.96 1.67 15.30
N PHE A 739 -0.02 2.13 16.10
CA PHE A 739 -1.16 2.87 15.58
C PHE A 739 -0.72 4.15 14.85
N ALA A 740 0.20 4.92 15.44
CA ALA A 740 0.74 6.12 14.79
C ALA A 740 1.50 5.79 13.50
N LEU A 741 2.32 4.74 13.51
CA LEU A 741 3.06 4.26 12.33
C LEU A 741 2.11 3.78 11.23
N ASN A 742 1.05 3.05 11.59
CA ASN A 742 0.04 2.57 10.64
C ASN A 742 -0.74 3.72 10.01
N SER A 743 -1.06 4.75 10.81
CA SER A 743 -1.66 5.99 10.30
C SER A 743 -0.73 6.68 9.31
N GLY A 744 0.54 6.88 9.67
CA GLY A 744 1.52 7.54 8.80
C GLY A 744 1.82 6.75 7.51
N ALA A 745 1.85 5.42 7.58
CA ALA A 745 1.96 4.57 6.39
C ALA A 745 0.71 4.68 5.49
N GLY A 746 -0.47 4.84 6.11
CA GLY A 746 -1.71 5.17 5.41
C GLY A 746 -1.64 6.51 4.68
N GLU A 747 -1.22 7.57 5.36
CA GLU A 747 -1.04 8.92 4.78
C GLU A 747 -0.03 8.92 3.63
N LEU A 748 1.09 8.19 3.77
CA LEU A 748 2.07 8.04 2.70
C LEU A 748 1.47 7.32 1.48
N ALA A 749 0.71 6.26 1.70
CA ALA A 749 0.03 5.55 0.61
C ALA A 749 -0.97 6.45 -0.12
N ASP A 750 -1.80 7.19 0.62
CA ASP A 750 -2.78 8.10 0.03
C ASP A 750 -2.09 9.26 -0.71
N GLY A 751 -1.03 9.84 -0.12
CA GLY A 751 -0.25 10.90 -0.74
C GLY A 751 0.47 10.46 -2.01
N SER A 752 1.04 9.25 -2.02
CA SER A 752 1.67 8.68 -3.22
C SER A 752 0.65 8.41 -4.34
N GLN A 753 -0.58 8.03 -3.99
CA GLN A 753 -1.65 7.82 -4.94
C GLN A 753 -2.12 9.14 -5.56
N ALA A 754 -2.23 10.20 -4.74
CA ALA A 754 -2.49 11.55 -5.24
C ALA A 754 -1.36 12.04 -6.16
N LEU A 755 -0.10 11.77 -5.81
CA LEU A 755 1.05 12.15 -6.63
C LEU A 755 1.08 11.39 -7.96
N LEU A 756 0.79 10.08 -7.96
CA LEU A 756 0.61 9.29 -9.19
C LEU A 756 -0.50 9.85 -10.07
N ALA A 757 -1.66 10.20 -9.49
CA ALA A 757 -2.75 10.81 -10.25
C ALA A 757 -2.30 12.13 -10.91
N GLY A 758 -1.56 12.98 -10.18
CA GLY A 758 -0.97 14.20 -10.73
C GLY A 758 0.08 13.93 -11.81
N GLY A 759 0.90 12.88 -11.66
CA GLY A 759 1.87 12.44 -12.65
C GLY A 759 1.22 11.98 -13.95
N LEU A 760 0.13 11.21 -13.86
CA LEU A 760 -0.67 10.79 -15.02
C LEU A 760 -1.35 11.98 -15.70
N GLN A 761 -1.80 12.97 -14.94
CA GLN A 761 -2.36 14.20 -15.49
C GLN A 761 -1.30 15.04 -16.21
N LEU A 762 -0.08 15.13 -15.66
CA LEU A 762 1.06 15.77 -16.33
C LEU A 762 1.42 15.02 -17.61
N GLN A 763 1.39 13.68 -17.60
CA GLN A 763 1.61 12.84 -18.78
C GLN A 763 0.58 13.12 -19.88
N ALA A 764 -0.70 13.20 -19.53
CA ALA A 764 -1.74 13.60 -20.47
C ALA A 764 -1.52 15.02 -21.02
N GLY A 765 -1.14 15.98 -20.16
CA GLY A 765 -0.83 17.35 -20.56
C GLY A 765 0.38 17.45 -21.51
N ALA A 766 1.42 16.65 -21.28
CA ALA A 766 2.58 16.55 -22.17
C ALA A 766 2.19 16.00 -23.56
N GLY A 767 1.26 15.04 -23.60
CA GLY A 767 0.64 14.56 -24.84
C GLY A 767 -0.06 15.69 -25.60
N THR A 768 -0.94 16.44 -24.93
CA THR A 768 -1.64 17.60 -25.52
C THR A 768 -0.67 18.66 -26.05
N LEU A 769 0.38 18.99 -25.28
CA LEU A 769 1.41 19.93 -25.72
C LEU A 769 2.13 19.42 -26.98
N SER A 770 2.47 18.13 -27.02
CA SER A 770 3.11 17.51 -28.17
C SER A 770 2.25 17.60 -29.44
N ASP A 771 0.95 17.38 -29.31
CA ASP A 771 0.00 17.51 -30.41
C ASP A 771 -0.11 18.97 -30.88
N GLY A 772 -0.15 19.93 -29.95
CA GLY A 772 -0.14 21.36 -30.26
C GLY A 772 1.13 21.79 -30.99
N ILE A 773 2.30 21.28 -30.59
CA ILE A 773 3.57 21.53 -31.29
C ILE A 773 3.56 20.92 -32.69
N SER A 774 2.98 19.73 -32.89
CA SER A 774 2.81 19.13 -34.23
C SER A 774 1.95 20.03 -35.13
N GLN A 775 0.83 20.54 -34.61
CA GLN A 775 -0.07 21.43 -35.35
C GLN A 775 0.61 22.74 -35.72
N LEU A 776 1.36 23.33 -34.77
CA LEU A 776 2.13 24.55 -35.00
C LEU A 776 3.22 24.32 -36.07
N ALA A 777 3.92 23.19 -36.03
CA ALA A 777 4.92 22.81 -37.03
C ALA A 777 4.29 22.69 -38.43
N ALA A 778 3.13 22.06 -38.54
CA ALA A 778 2.39 21.96 -39.79
C ALA A 778 1.96 23.35 -40.31
N GLY A 779 1.43 24.21 -39.44
CA GLY A 779 1.03 25.58 -39.79
C GLY A 779 2.20 26.44 -40.26
N ALA A 780 3.36 26.35 -39.59
CA ALA A 780 4.58 27.05 -40.02
C ALA A 780 5.12 26.52 -41.37
N GLY A 781 4.97 25.22 -41.63
CA GLY A 781 5.23 24.64 -42.95
C GLY A 781 4.37 25.27 -44.03
N SER A 782 3.05 25.36 -43.82
CA SER A 782 2.12 25.99 -44.76
C SER A 782 2.41 27.48 -44.96
N LEU A 783 2.77 28.22 -43.89
CA LEU A 783 3.15 29.63 -43.98
C LEU A 783 4.41 29.82 -44.83
N LYS A 784 5.44 28.98 -44.61
CA LYS A 784 6.67 29.01 -45.42
C LYS A 784 6.38 28.70 -46.89
N GLU A 785 5.54 27.71 -47.18
CA GLU A 785 5.14 27.41 -48.56
C GLU A 785 4.37 28.57 -49.21
N GLY A 786 3.45 29.19 -48.47
CA GLY A 786 2.67 30.33 -48.96
C GLY A 786 3.52 31.57 -49.23
N THR A 787 4.45 31.90 -48.33
CA THR A 787 5.39 33.02 -48.50
C THR A 787 6.37 32.77 -49.64
N GLY A 788 6.84 31.53 -49.83
CA GLY A 788 7.65 31.15 -50.99
C GLY A 788 6.90 31.29 -52.31
N LYS A 789 5.62 30.90 -52.37
CA LYS A 789 4.76 31.14 -53.55
C LYS A 789 4.56 32.62 -53.82
N LEU A 790 4.35 33.42 -52.77
CA LEU A 790 4.18 34.86 -52.92
C LEU A 790 5.46 35.53 -53.43
N ALA A 791 6.63 35.17 -52.89
CA ALA A 791 7.93 35.64 -53.37
C ALA A 791 8.17 35.27 -54.84
N ALA A 792 7.82 34.05 -55.26
CA ALA A 792 7.89 33.64 -56.67
C ALA A 792 6.94 34.46 -57.57
N GLY A 793 5.72 34.74 -57.09
CA GLY A 793 4.78 35.63 -57.77
C GLY A 793 5.29 37.07 -57.88
N GLY A 794 5.93 37.57 -56.82
CA GLY A 794 6.62 38.87 -56.81
C GLY A 794 7.70 38.95 -57.89
N LYS A 795 8.55 37.92 -58.01
CA LYS A 795 9.54 37.83 -59.11
C LYS A 795 8.88 37.90 -60.48
N THR A 796 7.78 37.18 -60.68
CA THR A 796 7.03 37.21 -61.94
C THR A 796 6.48 38.61 -62.23
N LEU A 797 5.97 39.32 -61.22
CA LEU A 797 5.53 40.70 -61.34
C LEU A 797 6.70 41.61 -61.75
N LYS A 798 7.86 41.49 -61.10
CA LYS A 798 9.05 42.28 -61.40
C LYS A 798 9.56 42.04 -62.84
N GLU A 799 9.57 40.80 -63.29
CA GLU A 799 9.89 40.46 -64.68
C GLU A 799 8.90 41.13 -65.66
N GLY A 800 7.61 41.15 -65.31
CA GLY A 800 6.57 41.84 -66.08
C GLY A 800 6.77 43.36 -66.13
N THR A 801 7.07 44.00 -64.99
CA THR A 801 7.32 45.45 -64.95
C THR A 801 8.62 45.83 -65.64
N THR A 802 9.62 44.94 -65.67
CA THR A 802 10.86 45.16 -66.43
C THR A 802 10.56 45.16 -67.92
N LYS A 803 9.81 44.16 -68.41
CA LYS A 803 9.38 44.15 -69.83
C LYS A 803 8.53 45.36 -70.20
N LEU A 804 7.67 45.82 -69.29
CA LEU A 804 6.87 47.01 -69.51
C LEU A 804 7.74 48.27 -69.57
N SER A 805 8.76 48.36 -68.71
CA SER A 805 9.78 49.42 -68.68
C SER A 805 10.59 49.46 -69.97
N ASP A 806 11.12 48.31 -70.40
CA ASP A 806 11.83 48.17 -71.68
C ASP A 806 10.94 48.63 -72.86
N GLY A 807 9.69 48.19 -72.92
CA GLY A 807 8.75 48.59 -73.97
C GLY A 807 8.32 50.06 -73.90
N GLY A 808 8.25 50.64 -72.71
CA GLY A 808 8.00 52.08 -72.51
C GLY A 808 9.15 52.93 -73.04
N GLN A 809 10.39 52.51 -72.79
CA GLN A 809 11.60 53.15 -73.34
C GLN A 809 11.64 53.04 -74.87
N GLU A 810 11.40 51.83 -75.42
CA GLU A 810 11.32 51.64 -76.88
C GLU A 810 10.27 52.54 -77.53
N LEU A 811 9.10 52.72 -76.89
CA LEU A 811 8.06 53.62 -77.37
C LEU A 811 8.53 55.08 -77.34
N ALA A 812 9.15 55.53 -76.25
CA ALA A 812 9.64 56.90 -76.12
C ALA A 812 10.74 57.22 -77.16
N GLU A 813 11.69 56.31 -77.36
CA GLU A 813 12.72 56.42 -78.39
C GLU A 813 12.11 56.42 -79.80
N GLY A 814 11.14 55.54 -80.05
CA GLY A 814 10.43 55.47 -81.32
C GLY A 814 9.65 56.76 -81.64
N MET A 815 9.01 57.36 -80.65
CA MET A 815 8.30 58.64 -80.81
C MET A 815 9.27 59.78 -81.08
N GLU A 816 10.40 59.84 -80.36
CA GLU A 816 11.45 60.84 -80.59
C GLU A 816 12.02 60.75 -82.00
N LYS A 817 12.22 59.52 -82.50
CA LYS A 817 12.66 59.28 -83.87
C LYS A 817 11.61 59.73 -84.88
N PHE A 818 10.34 59.41 -84.66
CA PHE A 818 9.23 59.80 -85.55
C PHE A 818 9.08 61.32 -85.68
N ASP A 819 9.19 62.03 -84.56
CA ASP A 819 9.16 63.49 -84.51
C ASP A 819 10.33 64.12 -85.30
N LYS A 820 11.57 63.72 -84.97
CA LYS A 820 12.79 64.31 -85.57
C LYS A 820 13.01 63.92 -87.02
N GLU A 821 13.00 62.62 -87.33
CA GLU A 821 13.37 62.13 -88.66
C GLU A 821 12.17 62.10 -89.63
N GLY A 822 10.94 62.15 -89.13
CA GLY A 822 9.73 62.08 -89.95
C GLY A 822 9.10 63.45 -90.18
N ILE A 823 8.67 64.10 -89.10
CA ILE A 823 7.84 65.31 -89.20
C ILE A 823 8.70 66.56 -89.44
N GLN A 824 9.80 66.72 -88.70
CA GLN A 824 10.66 67.91 -88.82
C GLN A 824 11.39 67.98 -90.18
N GLU A 825 11.93 66.86 -90.68
CA GLU A 825 12.53 66.80 -92.03
C GLU A 825 11.51 67.09 -93.15
N LEU A 826 10.27 66.61 -93.03
CA LEU A 826 9.22 66.90 -94.01
C LEU A 826 8.85 68.39 -94.04
N ALA A 827 8.83 69.04 -92.88
CA ALA A 827 8.58 70.48 -92.79
C ALA A 827 9.69 71.32 -93.45
N ASP A 828 10.95 70.85 -93.42
CA ASP A 828 12.09 71.57 -94.02
C ASP A 828 12.05 71.54 -95.56
N VAL A 829 11.75 70.38 -96.18
CA VAL A 829 11.67 70.25 -97.65
C VAL A 829 10.60 71.14 -98.27
N VAL A 830 9.41 71.17 -97.66
CA VAL A 830 8.26 71.96 -98.18
C VAL A 830 8.54 73.46 -98.14
N ASN A 831 9.38 73.93 -97.20
CA ASN A 831 9.70 75.34 -97.03
C ASN A 831 10.81 75.86 -97.97
N GLY A 832 11.51 74.99 -98.71
CA GLY A 832 12.67 75.34 -99.53
C GLY A 832 12.46 75.15 -101.04
N ASP A 833 12.58 73.90 -101.50
CA ASP A 833 12.86 73.60 -102.91
C ASP A 833 11.63 73.72 -103.83
N VAL A 834 10.42 73.53 -103.28
CA VAL A 834 9.17 73.59 -104.06
C VAL A 834 8.79 75.02 -104.44
N GLN A 835 9.24 76.02 -103.68
CA GLN A 835 8.91 77.42 -103.93
C GLN A 835 9.57 77.96 -105.21
N ASP A 836 10.84 77.59 -105.49
CA ASP A 836 11.61 78.15 -106.61
C ASP A 836 11.10 77.70 -108.00
N VAL A 837 10.45 76.53 -108.07
CA VAL A 837 9.86 75.98 -109.32
C VAL A 837 8.61 76.73 -109.73
N LEU A 838 7.79 77.14 -108.77
CA LEU A 838 6.52 77.82 -109.03
C LEU A 838 6.74 79.25 -109.53
N ASP A 839 7.70 79.97 -108.95
CA ASP A 839 8.05 81.32 -109.40
C ASP A 839 8.60 81.34 -110.85
N ARG A 840 9.21 80.23 -111.30
CA ARG A 840 9.68 80.05 -112.68
C ARG A 840 8.53 79.76 -113.66
N LEU A 841 7.54 78.97 -113.23
CA LEU A 841 6.39 78.61 -114.05
C LEU A 841 5.54 79.85 -114.39
N ASP A 842 5.31 80.74 -113.41
CA ASP A 842 4.62 82.02 -113.62
C ASP A 842 5.30 82.86 -114.71
N ALA A 843 6.62 82.95 -114.69
CA ALA A 843 7.39 83.74 -115.66
C ALA A 843 7.32 83.17 -117.10
N VAL A 844 7.17 81.85 -117.25
CA VAL A 844 6.96 81.21 -118.57
C VAL A 844 5.55 81.46 -119.10
N VAL A 845 4.54 81.40 -118.23
CA VAL A 845 3.15 81.74 -118.59
C VAL A 845 3.04 83.20 -119.04
N ASP A 846 3.75 84.12 -118.39
CA ASP A 846 3.83 85.52 -118.81
C ASP A 846 4.54 85.71 -120.16
N ALA A 847 5.59 84.93 -120.44
CA ALA A 847 6.27 84.95 -121.73
C ALA A 847 5.36 84.46 -122.88
N ASP A 848 4.51 83.45 -122.64
CA ASP A 848 3.54 82.96 -123.63
C ASP A 848 2.61 84.08 -124.14
N LYS A 849 2.15 84.95 -123.24
CA LYS A 849 1.17 86.02 -123.53
C LYS A 849 1.72 87.14 -124.42
N SER A 850 3.03 87.30 -124.55
CA SER A 850 3.61 88.51 -125.16
C SER A 850 3.86 88.42 -126.68
N TYR A 851 3.83 87.22 -127.27
CA TYR A 851 4.10 87.02 -128.71
C TYR A 851 2.81 87.00 -129.55
N THR A 852 2.43 88.15 -130.10
CA THR A 852 1.09 88.38 -130.68
C THR A 852 1.04 88.48 -132.22
N ALA A 853 2.16 88.69 -132.93
CA ALA A 853 2.21 88.84 -134.40
C ALA A 853 3.59 88.57 -135.00
N PHE A 854 3.66 88.09 -136.27
CA PHE A 854 4.92 87.83 -136.99
C PHE A 854 5.36 89.02 -137.86
N ASP A 855 4.50 89.53 -138.75
CA ASP A 855 4.86 90.59 -139.72
C ASP A 855 4.73 92.03 -139.19
N GLY A 856 4.66 92.18 -137.86
CA GLY A 856 4.42 93.43 -137.16
C GLY A 856 2.96 93.62 -136.69
N TRP A 857 2.82 94.17 -135.48
CA TRP A 857 1.57 94.60 -134.85
C TRP A 857 1.90 95.53 -133.66
N ASP A 858 0.91 96.26 -133.14
CA ASP A 858 1.11 97.08 -131.94
C ASP A 858 1.09 96.17 -130.69
N LYS A 859 2.04 96.37 -129.77
CA LYS A 859 2.35 95.42 -128.68
C LYS A 859 1.25 95.34 -127.62
N ASP A 860 0.38 96.34 -127.58
CA ASP A 860 -0.71 96.47 -126.61
C ASP A 860 -2.08 96.07 -127.21
N GLN A 861 -2.10 95.41 -128.37
CA GLN A 861 -3.32 94.99 -129.07
C GLN A 861 -3.41 93.47 -129.19
N ASP A 862 -4.62 92.93 -129.02
CA ASP A 862 -4.88 91.49 -129.13
C ASP A 862 -4.58 91.00 -130.56
N GLY A 863 -3.68 90.03 -130.64
CA GLY A 863 -3.28 89.39 -131.88
C GLY A 863 -2.93 87.92 -131.63
N SER A 864 -3.23 87.06 -132.59
CA SER A 864 -2.81 85.66 -132.55
C SER A 864 -2.11 85.29 -133.85
N VAL A 865 -1.01 84.55 -133.71
CA VAL A 865 -0.19 84.13 -134.84
C VAL A 865 -0.03 82.62 -134.85
N LYS A 866 -0.28 82.02 -136.01
CA LYS A 866 -0.13 80.59 -136.27
C LYS A 866 0.75 80.41 -137.48
N PHE A 867 1.75 79.55 -137.37
CA PHE A 867 2.60 79.16 -138.48
C PHE A 867 2.12 77.82 -139.00
N LEU A 868 1.77 77.74 -140.28
CA LEU A 868 1.48 76.50 -140.97
C LEU A 868 2.68 76.18 -141.88
N ILE A 869 3.53 75.27 -141.43
CA ILE A 869 4.73 74.85 -142.13
C ILE A 869 4.42 73.58 -142.91
N GLU A 870 4.36 73.69 -144.22
CA GLU A 870 4.15 72.60 -145.15
C GLU A 870 5.49 72.18 -145.77
N THR A 871 5.96 71.00 -145.42
CA THR A 871 7.16 70.39 -146.00
C THR A 871 6.77 69.54 -147.20
N ALA A 872 7.43 69.80 -148.34
CA ALA A 872 7.18 69.10 -149.60
C ALA A 872 7.29 67.57 -149.46
N GLY A 873 6.44 66.87 -150.22
CA GLY A 873 6.49 65.41 -150.32
C GLY A 873 7.74 64.90 -151.05
N ILE A 874 7.99 63.60 -150.91
CA ILE A 874 9.03 62.85 -151.60
C ILE A 874 8.32 61.85 -152.51
N GLU A 875 8.45 61.99 -153.83
CA GLU A 875 7.88 61.10 -154.85
C GLU A 875 8.94 60.30 -155.60
#